data_AF-A0A2S5DKD5-F1
#
_entry.id   AF-A0A2S5DKD5-F1
#
_cell.length_a   1.000
_cell.length_b   1.000
_cell.length_c   1.000
_cell.angle_alpha   90.00
_cell.angle_beta   90.00
_cell.angle_gamma   90.00
#
_symmetry.space_group_name_H-M   'P 1'
#
loop_
_entity.id
_entity.type
_entity.pdbx_description
1 polymer ?
#
loop_
_entity_poly.entity_id
_entity_poly.type
_entity_poly.pdbx_seq_one_letter_code
_entity_poly.pdbx_strand_id
1 'polypeptide(L)'
;MAESDKAGWWSWGQQWMDYWADAAQRGLLFCDVLRERGDTYLEHAASGNPPVLVFDYDIIMDGRELPQPVNYALAAIRPPANSPPTDPELRPFVVIDPRAGHGPGIGGFKMDSEIGIALRQGHPCYFVMFFPVPEPEQTIECVWRAERAFLRKVRELHAGNAGKPFVIGNCQGGWALAMVAASAPEDVGPILLAGSPLSYWAGVAGKNPMRYQGGLLGGTWLASLTGDLGHGQFDGAHLVSNFEQLDPANTYWKKGYHLYANVDQERGRFLEFERWWGGHYLLNKEEMEWISQNLFVGNRLSRSEVYLDDGAVRIDLRQIRSPIIVFASWGDNITPPQQALYWIADLYNNVEDIRSNEQTIVYCLHEQIGHLGIFVSAGVANKEHSELASALDLIDVLPPGLYEAVILDTYPETPGLQYLQGRYVIRFEPRELDDILALGDGRDGERAFQVVKRVAEMNQQLYDSFVSPWLKACTTPWTAHLLRESHPSRVERRWFSSRNPWLSGLPEWAAKAREARRPVGEGNLFWQWQQTVSDWTASVLDGYRSQRDALKEMTFRAVYDAPLTAALVGLHPKRTLVRGYHAGWERDEMLRLKKFELEQHYSEGGAVDGFLRLLIYVAIGNGVVDVRPFNAIRRVMQDTGLGEELTLEAFKQVVRRQTWLVRNDEKRALATVKDLLPTDQQREMALELVMLLLSAAGPISVDKQQRLGRMALAMGVSGSRPEGALAASTLLQPEPAKKPRASRSRKSTAAK
;
A
#
# COMPACT_ATOMS: atom_id res chain seq x y z
N MET A 1 -47.98 44.14 17.74
CA MET A 1 -47.60 42.76 18.15
C MET A 1 -48.38 41.66 17.41
N ALA A 2 -49.56 41.89 16.82
CA ALA A 2 -50.31 40.81 16.13
C ALA A 2 -50.00 40.61 14.62
N GLU A 3 -49.28 41.52 13.95
CA GLU A 3 -48.94 41.39 12.52
C GLU A 3 -47.54 40.83 12.25
N SER A 4 -46.57 41.02 13.17
CA SER A 4 -45.24 40.38 13.09
C SER A 4 -45.33 38.87 13.29
N ASP A 5 -46.26 38.40 14.12
CA ASP A 5 -46.46 36.97 14.40
C ASP A 5 -47.11 36.23 13.21
N LYS A 6 -47.96 36.92 12.44
CA LYS A 6 -48.55 36.37 11.21
C LYS A 6 -47.52 36.20 10.09
N ALA A 7 -46.56 37.12 9.97
CA ALA A 7 -45.45 36.99 9.01
C ALA A 7 -44.53 35.81 9.37
N GLY A 8 -44.30 35.56 10.66
CA GLY A 8 -43.57 34.38 11.14
C GLY A 8 -44.26 33.06 10.83
N TRP A 9 -45.57 32.95 11.08
CA TRP A 9 -46.34 31.71 10.89
C TRP A 9 -46.55 31.34 9.42
N TRP A 10 -46.80 32.34 8.55
CA TRP A 10 -46.87 32.11 7.10
C TRP A 10 -45.52 31.72 6.51
N SER A 11 -44.40 32.24 7.04
CA SER A 11 -43.06 31.84 6.61
C SER A 11 -42.72 30.40 7.01
N TRP A 12 -43.23 29.94 8.16
CA TRP A 12 -43.04 28.57 8.64
C TRP A 12 -43.83 27.54 7.81
N GLY A 13 -45.11 27.81 7.53
CA GLY A 13 -45.93 26.92 6.72
C GLY A 13 -45.41 26.77 5.29
N GLN A 14 -44.90 27.85 4.69
CA GLN A 14 -44.27 27.80 3.38
C GLN A 14 -42.96 27.00 3.40
N GLN A 15 -42.07 27.24 4.38
CA GLN A 15 -40.84 26.47 4.54
C GLN A 15 -41.12 24.97 4.74
N TRP A 16 -42.20 24.61 5.44
CA TRP A 16 -42.64 23.23 5.61
C TRP A 16 -43.07 22.59 4.29
N MET A 17 -43.94 23.27 3.53
CA MET A 17 -44.40 22.76 2.24
C MET A 17 -43.25 22.62 1.23
N ASP A 18 -42.37 23.62 1.17
CA ASP A 18 -41.20 23.60 0.30
C ASP A 18 -40.26 22.45 0.67
N TYR A 19 -40.02 22.24 1.96
CA TYR A 19 -39.22 21.12 2.45
C TYR A 19 -39.82 19.76 2.06
N TRP A 20 -41.12 19.54 2.24
CA TRP A 20 -41.74 18.26 1.89
C TRP A 20 -41.77 18.01 0.39
N ALA A 21 -41.98 19.04 -0.42
CA ALA A 21 -41.88 18.93 -1.88
C ALA A 21 -40.47 18.49 -2.29
N ASP A 22 -39.45 19.15 -1.74
CA ASP A 22 -38.05 18.82 -1.97
C ASP A 22 -37.68 17.42 -1.44
N ALA A 23 -38.09 17.07 -0.22
CA ALA A 23 -37.82 15.78 0.39
C ALA A 23 -38.47 14.62 -0.38
N ALA A 24 -39.69 14.80 -0.91
CA ALA A 24 -40.36 13.82 -1.76
C ALA A 24 -39.62 13.64 -3.09
N GLN A 25 -39.18 14.74 -3.71
CA GLN A 25 -38.35 14.69 -4.92
C GLN A 25 -37.03 13.97 -4.67
N ARG A 26 -36.29 14.34 -3.63
CA ARG A 26 -35.05 13.64 -3.24
C ARG A 26 -35.29 12.16 -2.97
N GLY A 27 -36.39 11.80 -2.31
CA GLY A 27 -36.75 10.41 -2.04
C GLY A 27 -36.95 9.59 -3.32
N LEU A 28 -37.68 10.14 -4.29
CA LEU A 28 -37.86 9.51 -5.61
C LEU A 28 -36.53 9.35 -6.35
N LEU A 29 -35.71 10.42 -6.39
CA LEU A 29 -34.40 10.39 -7.05
C LEU A 29 -33.45 9.41 -6.37
N PHE A 30 -33.44 9.36 -5.04
CA PHE A 30 -32.63 8.43 -4.27
C PHE A 30 -33.01 6.98 -4.58
N CYS A 31 -34.30 6.65 -4.55
CA CYS A 31 -34.79 5.32 -4.93
C CYS A 31 -34.41 4.97 -6.37
N ASP A 32 -34.46 5.93 -7.30
CA ASP A 32 -34.05 5.73 -8.69
C ASP A 32 -32.55 5.43 -8.80
N VAL A 33 -31.70 6.14 -8.05
CA VAL A 33 -30.25 5.82 -7.99
C VAL A 33 -30.00 4.43 -7.40
N LEU A 34 -30.74 4.01 -6.36
CA LEU A 34 -30.62 2.65 -5.83
C LEU A 34 -31.08 1.59 -6.84
N ARG A 35 -32.10 1.88 -7.64
CA ARG A 35 -32.54 1.04 -8.76
C ARG A 35 -31.45 0.92 -9.83
N GLU A 36 -30.87 2.04 -10.25
CA GLU A 36 -29.76 2.06 -11.20
C GLU A 36 -28.54 1.29 -10.71
N ARG A 37 -28.24 1.36 -9.41
CA ARG A 37 -27.21 0.53 -8.78
C ARG A 37 -27.50 -0.96 -8.95
N GLY A 38 -28.74 -1.40 -8.70
CA GLY A 38 -29.13 -2.78 -8.87
C GLY A 38 -29.09 -3.25 -10.33
N ASP A 39 -29.51 -2.40 -11.26
CA ASP A 39 -29.40 -2.68 -12.70
C ASP A 39 -27.95 -2.80 -13.15
N THR A 40 -27.11 -1.84 -12.75
CA THR A 40 -25.66 -1.86 -13.00
C THR A 40 -25.03 -3.15 -12.48
N TYR A 41 -25.40 -3.57 -11.26
CA TYR A 41 -24.94 -4.83 -10.68
C TYR A 41 -25.36 -6.05 -11.51
N LEU A 42 -26.61 -6.10 -11.96
CA LEU A 42 -27.15 -7.21 -12.74
C LEU A 42 -26.56 -7.26 -14.15
N GLU A 43 -26.36 -6.11 -14.79
CA GLU A 43 -25.68 -5.98 -16.08
C GLU A 43 -24.21 -6.39 -15.98
N HIS A 44 -23.52 -5.95 -14.92
CA HIS A 44 -22.14 -6.32 -14.66
C HIS A 44 -21.99 -7.83 -14.46
N ALA A 45 -22.86 -8.44 -13.65
CA ALA A 45 -22.91 -9.89 -13.48
C ALA A 45 -23.19 -10.63 -14.79
N ALA A 46 -24.13 -10.14 -15.60
CA ALA A 46 -24.45 -10.72 -16.92
C ALA A 46 -23.29 -10.60 -17.93
N SER A 47 -22.47 -9.55 -17.81
CA SER A 47 -21.26 -9.35 -18.63
C SER A 47 -20.05 -10.19 -18.18
N GLY A 48 -20.22 -11.05 -17.16
CA GLY A 48 -19.16 -11.89 -16.62
C GLY A 48 -18.26 -11.22 -15.58
N ASN A 49 -18.70 -10.10 -14.99
CA ASN A 49 -17.93 -9.27 -14.04
C ASN A 49 -16.51 -8.94 -14.55
N PRO A 50 -16.38 -8.15 -15.62
CA PRO A 50 -15.07 -7.68 -16.07
C PRO A 50 -14.38 -6.83 -14.99
N PRO A 51 -13.03 -6.78 -14.95
CA PRO A 51 -12.30 -5.86 -14.07
C PRO A 51 -12.76 -4.41 -14.21
N VAL A 52 -12.75 -3.65 -13.12
CA VAL A 52 -13.12 -2.22 -13.11
C VAL A 52 -11.93 -1.30 -13.36
N LEU A 53 -11.11 -1.63 -14.36
CA LEU A 53 -9.98 -0.81 -14.78
C LEU A 53 -10.46 0.30 -15.74
N VAL A 54 -9.94 1.52 -15.58
CA VAL A 54 -10.18 2.61 -16.55
C VAL A 54 -9.26 2.55 -17.77
N PHE A 55 -8.26 1.67 -17.73
CA PHE A 55 -7.28 1.48 -18.78
C PHE A 55 -7.60 0.26 -19.62
N ASP A 56 -7.40 0.36 -20.94
CA ASP A 56 -7.44 -0.80 -21.82
C ASP A 56 -6.23 -1.70 -21.55
N TYR A 57 -6.38 -3.01 -21.80
CA TYR A 57 -5.33 -3.98 -21.52
C TYR A 57 -5.38 -5.19 -22.45
N ASP A 58 -4.24 -5.86 -22.55
CA ASP A 58 -4.08 -7.15 -23.23
C ASP A 58 -3.72 -8.23 -22.22
N ILE A 59 -4.48 -9.33 -22.18
CA ILE A 59 -4.06 -10.50 -21.41
C ILE A 59 -2.88 -11.14 -22.14
N ILE A 60 -1.71 -11.12 -21.52
CA ILE A 60 -0.46 -11.65 -22.10
C ILE A 60 -0.10 -13.01 -21.51
N MET A 61 -0.74 -13.41 -20.41
CA MET A 61 -0.61 -14.74 -19.82
C MET A 61 -1.86 -15.08 -19.02
N ASP A 62 -2.55 -16.17 -19.38
CA ASP A 62 -3.72 -16.67 -18.67
C ASP A 62 -3.33 -17.80 -17.71
N GLY A 63 -3.60 -17.61 -16.42
CA GLY A 63 -3.28 -18.59 -15.38
C GLY A 63 -4.07 -19.89 -15.49
N ARG A 64 -5.18 -19.90 -16.24
CA ARG A 64 -5.98 -21.12 -16.49
C ARG A 64 -5.28 -22.08 -17.44
N GLU A 65 -4.33 -21.57 -18.22
CA GLU A 65 -3.53 -22.35 -19.17
C GLU A 65 -2.22 -22.88 -18.55
N LEU A 66 -1.94 -22.53 -17.28
CA LEU A 66 -0.77 -23.02 -16.56
C LEU A 66 -0.94 -24.50 -16.14
N PRO A 67 0.16 -25.22 -15.87
CA PRO A 67 0.10 -26.63 -15.43
C PRO A 67 -0.77 -26.86 -14.19
N GLN A 68 -0.84 -25.86 -13.31
CA GLN A 68 -1.78 -25.80 -12.21
C GLN A 68 -2.70 -24.60 -12.44
N PRO A 69 -3.88 -24.81 -13.02
CA PRO A 69 -4.78 -23.73 -13.42
C PRO A 69 -5.18 -22.86 -12.24
N VAL A 70 -5.17 -21.55 -12.46
CA VAL A 70 -5.74 -20.56 -11.54
C VAL A 70 -6.57 -19.54 -12.30
N ASN A 71 -7.56 -18.95 -11.64
CA ASN A 71 -8.39 -17.90 -12.20
C ASN A 71 -7.69 -16.53 -12.28
N TYR A 72 -6.36 -16.49 -12.36
CA TYR A 72 -5.58 -15.25 -12.44
C TYR A 72 -5.07 -15.05 -13.86
N ALA A 73 -4.77 -13.82 -14.24
CA ALA A 73 -4.11 -13.50 -15.50
C ALA A 73 -3.20 -12.28 -15.36
N LEU A 74 -2.13 -12.26 -16.14
CA LEU A 74 -1.27 -11.09 -16.31
C LEU A 74 -1.76 -10.27 -17.50
N ALA A 75 -2.12 -9.02 -17.23
CA ALA A 75 -2.53 -8.06 -18.22
C ALA A 75 -1.43 -7.00 -18.44
N ALA A 76 -1.10 -6.71 -19.69
CA ALA A 76 -0.29 -5.56 -20.08
C ALA A 76 -1.21 -4.35 -20.31
N ILE A 77 -0.96 -3.24 -19.62
CA ILE A 77 -1.79 -2.04 -19.71
C ILE A 77 -1.41 -1.23 -20.95
N ARG A 78 -2.41 -0.82 -21.73
CA ARG A 78 -2.23 0.08 -22.87
C ARG A 78 -2.23 1.53 -22.39
N PRO A 79 -1.20 2.34 -22.71
CA PRO A 79 -1.19 3.75 -22.36
C PRO A 79 -2.36 4.46 -23.07
N PRO A 80 -3.14 5.30 -22.35
CA PRO A 80 -4.16 6.15 -22.97
C PRO A 80 -3.56 7.07 -24.04
N ALA A 81 -4.36 7.46 -25.03
CA ALA A 81 -3.88 8.27 -26.17
C ALA A 81 -3.26 9.63 -25.78
N ASN A 82 -3.57 10.16 -24.59
CA ASN A 82 -3.04 11.39 -24.03
C ASN A 82 -1.84 11.19 -23.09
N SER A 83 -1.37 9.96 -22.90
CA SER A 83 -0.17 9.63 -22.11
C SER A 83 1.05 9.45 -23.02
N PRO A 84 2.28 9.70 -22.52
CA PRO A 84 3.47 9.40 -23.30
C PRO A 84 3.54 7.89 -23.62
N PRO A 85 4.16 7.50 -24.76
CA PRO A 85 4.43 6.10 -25.02
C PRO A 85 5.35 5.52 -23.94
N THR A 86 5.13 4.27 -23.58
CA THR A 86 5.97 3.58 -22.60
C THR A 86 7.33 3.20 -23.20
N ASP A 87 8.40 3.35 -22.44
CA ASP A 87 9.75 2.98 -22.85
C ASP A 87 10.13 1.60 -22.26
N PRO A 88 10.42 0.57 -23.09
CA PRO A 88 10.76 -0.77 -22.60
C PRO A 88 12.08 -0.83 -21.81
N GLU A 89 12.95 0.18 -21.93
CA GLU A 89 14.20 0.31 -21.15
C GLU A 89 13.96 0.92 -19.77
N LEU A 90 12.78 1.46 -19.48
CA LEU A 90 12.40 1.89 -18.14
C LEU A 90 11.86 0.71 -17.32
N ARG A 91 12.09 0.79 -16.00
CA ARG A 91 11.67 -0.25 -15.05
C ARG A 91 10.16 -0.53 -15.19
N PRO A 92 9.74 -1.79 -15.41
CA PRO A 92 8.32 -2.11 -15.48
C PRO A 92 7.66 -2.06 -14.10
N PHE A 93 6.41 -1.58 -14.07
CA PHE A 93 5.55 -1.56 -12.89
C PHE A 93 4.55 -2.72 -12.97
N VAL A 94 4.33 -3.42 -11.86
CA VAL A 94 3.33 -4.48 -11.76
C VAL A 94 2.44 -4.22 -10.55
N VAL A 95 1.12 -4.15 -10.74
CA VAL A 95 0.16 -3.96 -9.63
C VAL A 95 -0.60 -5.27 -9.38
N ILE A 96 -0.65 -5.70 -8.12
CA ILE A 96 -1.37 -6.88 -7.63
C ILE A 96 -2.48 -6.42 -6.69
N ASP A 97 -3.72 -6.57 -7.15
CA ASP A 97 -4.90 -6.13 -6.40
C ASP A 97 -5.36 -7.12 -5.33
N PRO A 98 -6.07 -6.65 -4.29
CA PRO A 98 -6.54 -7.51 -3.22
C PRO A 98 -7.70 -8.40 -3.66
N ARG A 99 -7.61 -9.70 -3.33
CA ARG A 99 -8.75 -10.62 -3.40
C ARG A 99 -9.58 -10.62 -2.11
N ALA A 100 -9.98 -9.44 -1.66
CA ALA A 100 -10.71 -9.24 -0.41
C ALA A 100 -12.25 -9.38 -0.58
N GLY A 101 -12.69 -10.33 -1.40
CA GLY A 101 -14.09 -10.57 -1.73
C GLY A 101 -14.68 -9.70 -2.87
N HIS A 102 -13.94 -8.66 -3.27
CA HIS A 102 -14.27 -7.80 -4.42
C HIS A 102 -13.55 -8.27 -5.69
N GLY A 103 -13.98 -7.75 -6.84
CA GLY A 103 -13.27 -7.89 -8.12
C GLY A 103 -12.00 -7.05 -8.23
N PRO A 104 -11.11 -7.39 -9.18
CA PRO A 104 -9.90 -6.62 -9.44
C PRO A 104 -10.20 -5.33 -10.18
N GLY A 105 -9.23 -4.42 -10.16
CA GLY A 105 -9.23 -3.17 -10.92
C GLY A 105 -9.17 -1.93 -10.04
N ILE A 106 -9.07 -2.10 -8.72
CA ILE A 106 -9.04 -0.99 -7.78
C ILE A 106 -7.74 -0.16 -7.91
N GLY A 107 -6.59 -0.83 -8.15
CA GLY A 107 -5.31 -0.15 -8.44
C GLY A 107 -5.27 0.58 -9.79
N GLY A 108 -6.30 0.43 -10.63
CA GLY A 108 -6.50 1.12 -11.91
C GLY A 108 -7.87 1.79 -12.02
N PHE A 109 -8.54 2.06 -10.91
CA PHE A 109 -9.93 2.55 -10.90
C PHE A 109 -10.05 4.02 -11.32
N LYS A 110 -8.95 4.77 -11.32
CA LYS A 110 -8.89 6.18 -11.73
C LYS A 110 -7.63 6.44 -12.54
N MET A 111 -7.66 7.46 -13.38
CA MET A 111 -6.50 7.89 -14.17
C MET A 111 -5.31 8.34 -13.31
N ASP A 112 -5.55 8.71 -12.05
CA ASP A 112 -4.51 9.09 -11.09
C ASP A 112 -4.11 7.97 -10.13
N SER A 113 -4.48 6.73 -10.44
CA SER A 113 -4.05 5.56 -9.66
C SER A 113 -2.55 5.25 -9.86
N GLU A 114 -2.06 4.23 -9.18
CA GLU A 114 -0.68 3.72 -9.29
C GLU A 114 -0.27 3.45 -10.75
N ILE A 115 -1.15 2.80 -11.52
CA ILE A 115 -0.97 2.57 -12.97
C ILE A 115 -0.87 3.91 -13.71
N GLY A 116 -1.74 4.86 -13.41
CA GLY A 116 -1.74 6.17 -14.05
C GLY A 116 -0.49 7.00 -13.76
N ILE A 117 0.02 6.96 -12.53
CA ILE A 117 1.27 7.61 -12.13
C ILE A 117 2.45 7.05 -12.93
N ALA A 118 2.56 5.72 -13.02
CA ALA A 118 3.62 5.04 -13.75
C ALA A 118 3.58 5.32 -15.26
N LEU A 119 2.39 5.25 -15.88
CA LEU A 119 2.21 5.55 -17.31
C LEU A 119 2.56 7.00 -17.64
N ARG A 120 2.23 7.98 -16.79
CA ARG A 120 2.62 9.38 -16.98
C ARG A 120 4.14 9.60 -16.98
N GLN A 121 4.87 8.75 -16.27
CA GLN A 121 6.33 8.75 -16.23
C GLN A 121 6.96 7.90 -17.35
N GLY A 122 6.16 7.30 -18.23
CA GLY A 122 6.63 6.48 -19.37
C GLY A 122 6.99 5.04 -19.01
N HIS A 123 6.68 4.57 -17.80
CA HIS A 123 6.99 3.21 -17.39
C HIS A 123 6.00 2.19 -17.98
N PRO A 124 6.47 1.05 -18.52
CA PRO A 124 5.62 -0.08 -18.87
C PRO A 124 4.84 -0.58 -17.64
N CYS A 125 3.54 -0.81 -17.79
CA CYS A 125 2.67 -1.18 -16.68
C CYS A 125 1.96 -2.51 -16.94
N TYR A 126 1.94 -3.36 -15.91
CA TYR A 126 1.25 -4.64 -15.90
C TYR A 126 0.34 -4.75 -14.69
N PHE A 127 -0.67 -5.59 -14.81
CA PHE A 127 -1.68 -5.77 -13.78
C PHE A 127 -1.99 -7.27 -13.62
N VAL A 128 -1.92 -7.76 -12.39
CA VAL A 128 -2.34 -9.12 -12.07
C VAL A 128 -3.83 -9.09 -11.73
N MET A 129 -4.66 -9.55 -12.67
CA MET A 129 -6.11 -9.64 -12.51
C MET A 129 -6.54 -11.07 -12.13
N PHE A 130 -7.79 -11.20 -11.70
CA PHE A 130 -8.43 -12.50 -11.46
C PHE A 130 -9.89 -12.51 -11.90
N PHE A 131 -10.38 -13.67 -12.31
CA PHE A 131 -11.75 -13.90 -12.77
C PHE A 131 -12.70 -14.21 -11.58
N PRO A 132 -14.03 -14.11 -11.75
CA PRO A 132 -14.99 -14.22 -10.63
C PRO A 132 -15.05 -15.57 -9.93
N VAL A 133 -14.74 -16.64 -10.65
CA VAL A 133 -14.84 -18.01 -10.17
C VAL A 133 -13.44 -18.63 -10.18
N PRO A 134 -12.95 -19.19 -9.06
CA PRO A 134 -11.69 -19.93 -9.01
C PRO A 134 -11.76 -21.22 -9.83
N GLU A 135 -10.59 -21.71 -10.27
CA GLU A 135 -10.49 -23.05 -10.85
C GLU A 135 -10.76 -24.12 -9.76
N PRO A 136 -11.34 -25.30 -10.09
CA PRO A 136 -11.86 -26.22 -9.08
C PRO A 136 -10.88 -26.69 -8.00
N GLU A 137 -9.61 -26.89 -8.33
CA GLU A 137 -8.56 -27.36 -7.41
C GLU A 137 -7.56 -26.25 -7.03
N GLN A 138 -7.91 -24.99 -7.32
CA GLN A 138 -7.06 -23.85 -7.03
C GLN A 138 -6.84 -23.69 -5.52
N THR A 139 -5.57 -23.56 -5.13
CA THR A 139 -5.12 -23.23 -3.77
C THR A 139 -4.25 -21.98 -3.79
N ILE A 140 -3.91 -21.46 -2.61
CA ILE A 140 -2.94 -20.35 -2.49
C ILE A 140 -1.59 -20.70 -3.08
N GLU A 141 -1.18 -21.97 -3.03
CA GLU A 141 0.08 -22.42 -3.63
C GLU A 141 0.02 -22.36 -5.16
N CYS A 142 -1.12 -22.73 -5.77
CA CYS A 142 -1.33 -22.58 -7.21
C CYS A 142 -1.24 -21.09 -7.61
N VAL A 143 -1.87 -20.20 -6.83
CA VAL A 143 -1.84 -18.75 -7.07
C VAL A 143 -0.41 -18.20 -6.95
N TRP A 144 0.32 -18.59 -5.91
CA TRP A 144 1.72 -18.21 -5.72
C TRP A 144 2.61 -18.64 -6.91
N ARG A 145 2.42 -19.86 -7.43
CA ARG A 145 3.15 -20.33 -8.63
C ARG A 145 2.81 -19.50 -9.87
N ALA A 146 1.53 -19.16 -10.04
CA ALA A 146 1.08 -18.33 -11.15
C ALA A 146 1.65 -16.91 -11.08
N GLU A 147 1.58 -16.25 -9.92
CA GLU A 147 2.17 -14.92 -9.70
C GLU A 147 3.68 -14.91 -9.96
N ARG A 148 4.40 -15.96 -9.50
CA ARG A 148 5.83 -16.14 -9.83
C ARG A 148 6.06 -16.27 -11.33
N ALA A 149 5.22 -17.02 -12.04
CA ALA A 149 5.30 -17.16 -13.49
C ALA A 149 5.02 -15.83 -14.21
N PHE A 150 4.06 -15.04 -13.71
CA PHE A 150 3.76 -13.71 -14.23
C PHE A 150 4.93 -12.74 -14.07
N LEU A 151 5.54 -12.65 -12.89
CA LEU A 151 6.68 -11.76 -12.67
C LEU A 151 7.91 -12.18 -13.49
N ARG A 152 8.12 -13.49 -13.66
CA ARG A 152 9.13 -14.00 -14.60
C ARG A 152 8.83 -13.55 -16.04
N LYS A 153 7.58 -13.65 -16.48
CA LYS A 153 7.16 -13.22 -17.82
C LYS A 153 7.41 -11.73 -18.04
N VAL A 154 7.09 -10.88 -17.05
CA VAL A 154 7.40 -9.45 -17.11
C VAL A 154 8.91 -9.25 -17.24
N ARG A 155 9.73 -9.91 -16.43
CA ARG A 155 11.19 -9.79 -16.54
C ARG A 155 11.72 -10.20 -17.92
N GLU A 156 11.16 -11.25 -18.54
CA GLU A 156 11.54 -11.68 -19.89
C GLU A 156 11.21 -10.67 -21.00
N LEU A 157 10.18 -9.83 -20.79
CA LEU A 157 9.75 -8.81 -21.74
C LEU A 157 10.60 -7.52 -21.70
N HIS A 158 11.37 -7.32 -20.63
CA HIS A 158 12.18 -6.12 -20.43
C HIS A 158 13.68 -6.41 -20.49
N ALA A 159 14.42 -5.56 -21.18
CA ALA A 159 15.87 -5.69 -21.30
C ALA A 159 16.56 -5.58 -19.93
N GLY A 160 17.76 -6.17 -19.79
CA GLY A 160 18.49 -6.18 -18.52
C GLY A 160 18.78 -4.78 -17.93
N ASN A 161 18.83 -3.74 -18.77
CA ASN A 161 19.07 -2.36 -18.33
C ASN A 161 17.88 -1.73 -17.58
N ALA A 162 16.65 -2.20 -17.82
CA ALA A 162 15.45 -1.70 -17.14
C ALA A 162 15.40 -2.08 -15.65
N GLY A 163 16.19 -3.08 -15.25
CA GLY A 163 16.17 -3.65 -13.91
C GLY A 163 14.95 -4.54 -13.64
N LYS A 164 14.90 -5.11 -12.43
CA LYS A 164 13.80 -5.97 -12.00
C LYS A 164 12.50 -5.15 -11.80
N PRO A 165 11.30 -5.73 -12.01
CA PRO A 165 10.03 -5.01 -11.91
C PRO A 165 9.82 -4.40 -10.52
N PHE A 166 9.29 -3.18 -10.49
CA PHE A 166 8.73 -2.59 -9.27
C PHE A 166 7.31 -3.12 -9.07
N VAL A 167 7.06 -3.80 -7.96
CA VAL A 167 5.79 -4.51 -7.75
C VAL A 167 5.04 -3.91 -6.58
N ILE A 168 3.78 -3.56 -6.80
CA ILE A 168 2.89 -2.96 -5.82
C ILE A 168 1.84 -4.00 -5.44
N GLY A 169 1.75 -4.33 -4.16
CA GLY A 169 0.75 -5.24 -3.61
C GLY A 169 -0.22 -4.48 -2.73
N ASN A 170 -1.48 -4.41 -3.15
CA ASN A 170 -2.54 -3.68 -2.46
C ASN A 170 -3.27 -4.59 -1.48
N CYS A 171 -3.34 -4.22 -0.19
CA CYS A 171 -4.00 -4.98 0.86
C CYS A 171 -3.60 -6.47 0.82
N GLN A 172 -4.50 -7.40 0.46
CA GLN A 172 -4.18 -8.83 0.35
C GLN A 172 -3.11 -9.14 -0.71
N GLY A 173 -3.05 -8.37 -1.80
CA GLY A 173 -2.00 -8.53 -2.83
C GLY A 173 -0.60 -8.32 -2.26
N GLY A 174 -0.45 -7.58 -1.16
CA GLY A 174 0.85 -7.34 -0.52
C GLY A 174 1.43 -8.53 0.23
N TRP A 175 0.62 -9.34 0.92
CA TRP A 175 1.15 -10.56 1.55
C TRP A 175 1.49 -11.63 0.50
N ALA A 176 0.71 -11.69 -0.59
CA ALA A 176 0.99 -12.58 -1.71
C ALA A 176 2.32 -12.18 -2.39
N LEU A 177 2.48 -10.88 -2.66
CA LEU A 177 3.74 -10.31 -3.15
C LEU A 177 4.92 -10.61 -2.22
N ALA A 178 4.74 -10.46 -0.90
CA ALA A 178 5.81 -10.75 0.06
C ALA A 178 6.26 -12.22 0.00
N MET A 179 5.32 -13.17 -0.22
CA MET A 179 5.65 -14.59 -0.43
C MET A 179 6.43 -14.81 -1.73
N VAL A 180 6.00 -14.20 -2.83
CA VAL A 180 6.68 -14.33 -4.13
C VAL A 180 8.07 -13.69 -4.08
N ALA A 181 8.21 -12.48 -3.53
CA ALA A 181 9.49 -11.79 -3.39
C ALA A 181 10.49 -12.55 -2.50
N ALA A 182 10.02 -13.24 -1.45
CA ALA A 182 10.86 -14.04 -0.57
C ALA A 182 11.32 -15.35 -1.22
N SER A 183 10.49 -15.97 -2.04
CA SER A 183 10.75 -17.28 -2.67
C SER A 183 11.39 -17.18 -4.06
N ALA A 184 11.26 -16.05 -4.73
CA ALA A 184 11.80 -15.79 -6.06
C ALA A 184 12.46 -14.39 -6.14
N PRO A 185 13.47 -14.08 -5.31
CA PRO A 185 14.12 -12.76 -5.26
C PRO A 185 14.82 -12.36 -6.57
N GLU A 186 15.00 -13.29 -7.51
CA GLU A 186 15.53 -13.00 -8.84
C GLU A 186 14.49 -12.43 -9.81
N ASP A 187 13.22 -12.73 -9.59
CA ASP A 187 12.12 -12.32 -10.47
C ASP A 187 11.50 -10.98 -10.03
N VAL A 188 11.83 -10.46 -8.83
CA VAL A 188 11.15 -9.31 -8.21
C VAL A 188 12.13 -8.19 -7.82
N GLY A 189 11.83 -6.95 -8.23
CA GLY A 189 12.57 -5.74 -7.86
C GLY A 189 12.04 -5.15 -6.54
N PRO A 190 12.20 -3.84 -6.29
CA PRO A 190 11.64 -3.22 -5.09
C PRO A 190 10.13 -3.48 -5.00
N ILE A 191 9.62 -3.61 -3.77
CA ILE A 191 8.20 -3.88 -3.53
C ILE A 191 7.55 -2.77 -2.72
N LEU A 192 6.30 -2.43 -3.03
CA LEU A 192 5.46 -1.55 -2.24
C LEU A 192 4.28 -2.35 -1.66
N LEU A 193 4.19 -2.36 -0.33
CA LEU A 193 3.12 -2.98 0.43
C LEU A 193 2.16 -1.87 0.89
N ALA A 194 1.08 -1.67 0.14
CA ALA A 194 0.13 -0.58 0.36
C ALA A 194 -1.09 -1.08 1.17
N GLY A 195 -1.17 -0.67 2.43
CA GLY A 195 -2.24 -1.10 3.34
C GLY A 195 -2.25 -2.62 3.60
N SER A 196 -1.10 -3.28 3.47
CA SER A 196 -0.98 -4.75 3.52
C SER A 196 -0.62 -5.25 4.92
N PRO A 197 -1.45 -6.10 5.55
CA PRO A 197 -1.16 -6.65 6.86
C PRO A 197 -0.15 -7.80 6.77
N LEU A 198 0.88 -7.78 7.61
CA LEU A 198 1.81 -8.90 7.78
C LEU A 198 1.87 -9.41 9.23
N SER A 199 1.50 -8.59 10.22
CA SER A 199 1.45 -8.95 11.64
C SER A 199 0.05 -8.78 12.22
N TYR A 200 -0.78 -9.81 12.11
CA TYR A 200 -2.22 -9.76 12.36
C TYR A 200 -2.61 -9.61 13.84
N TRP A 201 -1.72 -9.96 14.77
CA TRP A 201 -1.96 -9.82 16.21
C TRP A 201 -1.63 -8.42 16.74
N ALA A 202 -0.82 -7.66 16.00
CA ALA A 202 -0.35 -6.34 16.41
C ALA A 202 -1.48 -5.30 16.44
N GLY A 203 -1.37 -4.32 17.33
CA GLY A 203 -2.38 -3.27 17.47
C GLY A 203 -2.42 -2.63 18.85
N VAL A 204 -3.30 -1.63 18.99
CA VAL A 204 -3.51 -0.84 20.21
C VAL A 204 -4.85 -1.20 20.85
N ALA A 205 -4.84 -1.38 22.16
CA ALA A 205 -6.00 -1.57 23.01
C ALA A 205 -6.99 -0.42 22.84
N GLY A 206 -8.28 -0.75 22.71
CA GLY A 206 -9.34 0.23 22.57
C GLY A 206 -9.41 0.96 21.22
N LYS A 207 -8.56 0.62 20.24
CA LYS A 207 -8.60 1.24 18.90
C LYS A 207 -9.24 0.36 17.83
N ASN A 208 -8.55 -0.68 17.38
CA ASN A 208 -8.93 -1.47 16.19
C ASN A 208 -9.34 -2.89 16.59
N PRO A 209 -10.64 -3.17 16.77
CA PRO A 209 -11.13 -4.43 17.34
C PRO A 209 -11.12 -5.60 16.34
N MET A 210 -10.86 -5.36 15.05
CA MET A 210 -10.91 -6.38 14.01
C MET A 210 -10.00 -7.58 14.31
N ARG A 211 -8.81 -7.34 14.90
CA ARG A 211 -7.88 -8.40 15.30
C ARG A 211 -8.50 -9.44 16.24
N TYR A 212 -9.48 -9.07 17.06
CA TYR A 212 -10.12 -9.97 18.02
C TYR A 212 -11.16 -10.91 17.39
N GLN A 213 -11.62 -10.64 16.17
CA GLN A 213 -12.71 -11.40 15.53
C GLN A 213 -12.39 -12.89 15.40
N GLY A 214 -11.16 -13.23 15.01
CA GLY A 214 -10.75 -14.63 14.88
C GLY A 214 -10.90 -15.42 16.18
N GLY A 215 -10.62 -14.80 17.33
CA GLY A 215 -10.89 -15.42 18.64
C GLY A 215 -12.37 -15.50 18.97
N LEU A 216 -13.09 -14.38 18.85
CA LEU A 216 -14.51 -14.31 19.22
C LEU A 216 -15.41 -15.24 18.39
N LEU A 217 -15.01 -15.58 17.17
CA LEU A 217 -15.68 -16.54 16.29
C LEU A 217 -15.26 -18.00 16.51
N GLY A 218 -14.38 -18.26 17.48
CA GLY A 218 -13.88 -19.59 17.79
C GLY A 218 -12.83 -20.11 16.81
N GLY A 219 -12.14 -19.23 16.08
CA GLY A 219 -11.06 -19.59 15.17
C GLY A 219 -11.46 -19.57 13.70
N THR A 220 -10.90 -20.50 12.92
CA THR A 220 -10.96 -20.52 11.46
C THR A 220 -12.09 -21.37 10.88
N TRP A 221 -12.68 -22.26 11.68
CA TRP A 221 -13.66 -23.26 11.25
C TRP A 221 -14.91 -22.66 10.56
N LEU A 222 -15.27 -21.40 10.84
CA LEU A 222 -16.37 -20.74 10.13
C LEU A 222 -16.08 -20.50 8.64
N ALA A 223 -14.81 -20.25 8.27
CA ALA A 223 -14.41 -20.19 6.87
C ALA A 223 -14.66 -21.54 6.19
N SER A 224 -14.31 -22.64 6.86
CA SER A 224 -14.58 -24.00 6.41
C SER A 224 -16.07 -24.32 6.30
N LEU A 225 -16.85 -23.92 7.31
CA LEU A 225 -18.30 -24.08 7.34
C LEU A 225 -18.97 -23.40 6.15
N THR A 226 -18.66 -22.13 5.95
CA THR A 226 -19.22 -21.35 4.84
C THR A 226 -18.75 -21.88 3.48
N GLY A 227 -17.50 -22.34 3.36
CA GLY A 227 -16.99 -23.00 2.16
C GLY A 227 -17.69 -24.33 1.85
N ASP A 228 -17.92 -25.19 2.85
CA ASP A 228 -18.64 -26.44 2.67
C ASP A 228 -20.11 -26.19 2.29
N LEU A 229 -20.79 -25.26 2.96
CA LEU A 229 -22.15 -24.83 2.60
C LEU A 229 -22.23 -24.27 1.16
N GLY A 230 -21.15 -23.63 0.72
CA GLY A 230 -20.97 -23.15 -0.66
C GLY A 230 -20.47 -24.22 -1.63
N HIS A 231 -20.52 -25.51 -1.27
CA HIS A 231 -20.09 -26.64 -2.09
C HIS A 231 -18.62 -26.52 -2.56
N GLY A 232 -17.72 -26.23 -1.60
CA GLY A 232 -16.29 -26.05 -1.84
C GLY A 232 -15.89 -24.62 -2.21
N GLN A 233 -16.85 -23.69 -2.30
CA GLN A 233 -16.59 -22.28 -2.60
C GLN A 233 -17.00 -21.38 -1.45
N PHE A 234 -16.10 -20.49 -1.05
CA PHE A 234 -16.35 -19.38 -0.15
C PHE A 234 -16.86 -18.15 -0.92
N ASP A 235 -17.96 -17.56 -0.45
CA ASP A 235 -18.55 -16.37 -1.05
C ASP A 235 -17.92 -15.07 -0.51
N GLY A 236 -17.23 -14.33 -1.38
CA GLY A 236 -16.58 -13.06 -1.03
C GLY A 236 -17.54 -12.00 -0.48
N ALA A 237 -18.85 -12.11 -0.70
CA ALA A 237 -19.85 -11.22 -0.09
C ALA A 237 -19.79 -11.22 1.45
N HIS A 238 -19.33 -12.30 2.08
CA HIS A 238 -19.10 -12.35 3.52
C HIS A 238 -17.92 -11.47 3.96
N LEU A 239 -16.85 -11.37 3.16
CA LEU A 239 -15.73 -10.47 3.43
C LEU A 239 -16.16 -9.01 3.28
N VAL A 240 -16.90 -8.69 2.23
CA VAL A 240 -17.47 -7.34 2.01
C VAL A 240 -18.36 -6.93 3.19
N SER A 241 -19.26 -7.82 3.63
CA SER A 241 -20.11 -7.59 4.80
C SER A 241 -19.30 -7.37 6.09
N ASN A 242 -18.16 -8.07 6.26
CA ASN A 242 -17.29 -7.84 7.41
C ASN A 242 -16.68 -6.43 7.40
N PHE A 243 -16.25 -5.92 6.23
CA PHE A 243 -15.77 -4.54 6.10
C PHE A 243 -16.87 -3.51 6.38
N GLU A 244 -18.08 -3.74 5.88
CA GLU A 244 -19.25 -2.89 6.12
C GLU A 244 -19.60 -2.78 7.61
N GLN A 245 -19.38 -3.86 8.38
CA GLN A 245 -19.64 -3.89 9.83
C GLN A 245 -18.59 -3.12 10.66
N LEU A 246 -17.44 -2.74 10.09
CA LEU A 246 -16.44 -1.93 10.79
C LEU A 246 -16.95 -0.50 11.06
N ASP A 247 -17.77 0.05 10.15
CA ASP A 247 -18.39 1.36 10.32
C ASP A 247 -19.92 1.30 10.06
N PRO A 248 -20.71 0.86 11.07
CA PRO A 248 -22.17 0.81 10.96
C PRO A 248 -22.81 2.18 10.68
N ALA A 249 -22.22 3.27 11.20
CA ALA A 249 -22.72 4.61 10.95
C ALA A 249 -22.58 4.98 9.48
N ASN A 250 -21.44 4.68 8.86
CA ASN A 250 -21.22 4.88 7.44
C ASN A 250 -22.10 3.97 6.57
N THR A 251 -22.09 2.66 6.86
CA THR A 251 -22.77 1.64 6.06
C THR A 251 -24.29 1.81 6.08
N TYR A 252 -24.90 1.97 7.26
CA TYR A 252 -26.36 1.98 7.39
C TYR A 252 -26.98 3.37 7.28
N TRP A 253 -26.18 4.44 7.40
CA TRP A 253 -26.73 5.80 7.42
C TRP A 253 -25.94 6.80 6.57
N LYS A 254 -24.70 7.18 6.95
CA LYS A 254 -24.00 8.35 6.36
C LYS A 254 -23.88 8.26 4.84
N LYS A 255 -23.50 7.09 4.29
CA LYS A 255 -23.37 6.89 2.84
C LYS A 255 -24.70 7.09 2.10
N GLY A 256 -25.76 6.43 2.57
CA GLY A 256 -27.09 6.55 1.97
C GLY A 256 -27.68 7.95 2.14
N TYR A 257 -27.54 8.54 3.33
CA TYR A 257 -28.00 9.88 3.61
C TYR A 257 -27.23 10.94 2.79
N HIS A 258 -25.92 10.80 2.63
CA HIS A 258 -25.12 11.71 1.80
C HIS A 258 -25.58 11.69 0.35
N LEU A 259 -25.87 10.50 -0.20
CA LEU A 259 -26.50 10.36 -1.52
C LEU A 259 -27.88 11.02 -1.54
N TYR A 260 -28.74 10.75 -0.55
CA TYR A 260 -30.09 11.33 -0.47
C TYR A 260 -30.03 12.86 -0.44
N ALA A 261 -29.23 13.44 0.45
CA ALA A 261 -29.11 14.87 0.66
C ALA A 261 -28.51 15.61 -0.55
N ASN A 262 -27.59 14.96 -1.28
CA ASN A 262 -26.86 15.55 -2.41
C ASN A 262 -27.19 14.87 -3.75
N VAL A 263 -28.39 14.30 -3.88
CA VAL A 263 -28.76 13.40 -4.99
C VAL A 263 -28.56 14.02 -6.38
N ASP A 264 -28.67 15.34 -6.47
CA ASP A 264 -28.51 16.12 -7.71
C ASP A 264 -27.05 16.09 -8.24
N GLN A 265 -26.05 15.86 -7.39
CA GLN A 265 -24.62 15.88 -7.74
C GLN A 265 -23.91 14.55 -7.45
N GLU A 266 -24.38 13.81 -6.45
CA GLU A 266 -23.68 12.64 -5.89
C GLU A 266 -23.95 11.33 -6.66
N ARG A 267 -24.96 11.31 -7.53
CA ARG A 267 -25.36 10.10 -8.29
C ARG A 267 -24.19 9.42 -9.01
N GLY A 268 -23.38 10.17 -9.76
CA GLY A 268 -22.29 9.60 -10.57
C GLY A 268 -21.22 8.94 -9.71
N ARG A 269 -20.71 9.67 -8.71
CA ARG A 269 -19.70 9.18 -7.77
C ARG A 269 -20.16 7.95 -7.00
N PHE A 270 -21.42 7.93 -6.56
CA PHE A 270 -22.01 6.79 -5.85
C PHE A 270 -22.09 5.54 -6.74
N LEU A 271 -22.61 5.66 -7.97
CA LEU A 271 -22.76 4.53 -8.89
C LEU A 271 -21.41 3.96 -9.34
N GLU A 272 -20.41 4.82 -9.59
CA GLU A 272 -19.05 4.40 -9.91
C GLU A 272 -18.46 3.55 -8.77
N PHE A 273 -18.55 4.03 -7.53
CA PHE A 273 -18.07 3.29 -6.36
C PHE A 273 -18.81 1.95 -6.19
N GLU A 274 -20.15 1.96 -6.30
CA GLU A 274 -20.98 0.76 -6.15
C GLU A 274 -20.73 -0.30 -7.22
N ARG A 275 -20.32 0.11 -8.43
CA ARG A 275 -19.96 -0.83 -9.50
C ARG A 275 -18.81 -1.74 -9.08
N TRP A 276 -17.81 -1.20 -8.37
CA TRP A 276 -16.74 -2.01 -7.79
C TRP A 276 -17.18 -2.69 -6.48
N TRP A 277 -17.75 -1.94 -5.54
CA TRP A 277 -18.12 -2.44 -4.20
C TRP A 277 -19.13 -3.60 -4.26
N GLY A 278 -20.01 -3.62 -5.26
CA GLY A 278 -20.98 -4.69 -5.47
C GLY A 278 -20.44 -5.92 -6.20
N GLY A 279 -19.22 -5.88 -6.74
CA GLY A 279 -18.62 -6.98 -7.49
C GLY A 279 -18.09 -8.08 -6.57
N HIS A 280 -18.95 -9.02 -6.16
CA HIS A 280 -18.58 -10.10 -5.25
C HIS A 280 -17.93 -11.29 -5.98
N TYR A 281 -16.71 -11.65 -5.57
CA TYR A 281 -15.91 -12.71 -6.19
C TYR A 281 -15.81 -13.93 -5.26
N LEU A 282 -15.57 -15.10 -5.85
CA LEU A 282 -15.50 -16.35 -5.08
C LEU A 282 -14.06 -16.73 -4.78
N LEU A 283 -13.90 -17.48 -3.71
CA LEU A 283 -12.68 -18.19 -3.36
C LEU A 283 -12.99 -19.66 -3.18
N ASN A 284 -12.02 -20.54 -3.41
CA ASN A 284 -12.17 -21.91 -2.95
C ASN A 284 -12.10 -21.95 -1.42
N LYS A 285 -12.76 -22.93 -0.84
CA LYS A 285 -12.72 -23.20 0.60
C LYS A 285 -11.28 -23.29 1.08
N GLU A 286 -10.46 -24.05 0.39
CA GLU A 286 -9.06 -24.32 0.72
C GLU A 286 -8.22 -23.03 0.74
N GLU A 287 -8.52 -22.08 -0.16
CA GLU A 287 -7.86 -20.78 -0.18
C GLU A 287 -8.18 -19.95 1.08
N MET A 288 -9.47 -19.84 1.42
CA MET A 288 -9.91 -19.06 2.58
C MET A 288 -9.50 -19.71 3.91
N GLU A 289 -9.50 -21.04 3.97
CA GLU A 289 -8.95 -21.80 5.10
C GLU A 289 -7.46 -21.51 5.28
N TRP A 290 -6.67 -21.60 4.21
CA TRP A 290 -5.25 -21.29 4.26
C TRP A 290 -5.01 -19.86 4.74
N ILE A 291 -5.74 -18.89 4.18
CA ILE A 291 -5.63 -17.47 4.56
C ILE A 291 -5.95 -17.27 6.05
N SER A 292 -7.08 -17.79 6.51
CA SER A 292 -7.51 -17.60 7.91
C SER A 292 -6.57 -18.28 8.91
N GLN A 293 -6.10 -19.49 8.60
CA GLN A 293 -5.22 -20.28 9.47
C GLN A 293 -3.79 -19.76 9.49
N ASN A 294 -3.22 -19.40 8.34
CA ASN A 294 -1.82 -19.01 8.28
C ASN A 294 -1.62 -17.51 8.55
N LEU A 295 -2.56 -16.66 8.17
CA LEU A 295 -2.40 -15.22 8.27
C LEU A 295 -3.14 -14.66 9.49
N PHE A 296 -4.45 -14.55 9.41
CA PHE A 296 -5.26 -13.82 10.42
C PHE A 296 -5.20 -14.41 11.82
N VAL A 297 -5.42 -15.72 11.95
CA VAL A 297 -5.45 -16.38 13.27
C VAL A 297 -4.08 -16.89 13.67
N GLY A 298 -3.36 -17.53 12.74
CA GLY A 298 -2.07 -18.16 13.06
C GLY A 298 -0.87 -17.24 13.08
N ASN A 299 -0.94 -16.08 12.43
CA ASN A 299 0.15 -15.09 12.30
C ASN A 299 1.50 -15.76 11.93
N ARG A 300 1.46 -16.68 10.95
CA ARG A 300 2.57 -17.57 10.60
C ARG A 300 3.55 -16.95 9.62
N LEU A 301 3.10 -16.04 8.76
CA LEU A 301 3.91 -15.43 7.71
C LEU A 301 5.08 -14.59 8.28
N SER A 302 4.80 -13.68 9.21
CA SER A 302 5.84 -12.86 9.87
C SER A 302 6.80 -13.68 10.75
N ARG A 303 6.50 -14.96 10.98
CA ARG A 303 7.28 -15.88 11.82
C ARG A 303 8.01 -16.95 11.03
N SER A 304 7.95 -16.89 9.70
CA SER A 304 8.51 -17.91 8.79
C SER A 304 7.98 -19.33 9.04
N GLU A 305 6.73 -19.43 9.49
CA GLU A 305 6.02 -20.69 9.77
C GLU A 305 5.12 -21.11 8.59
N VAL A 306 5.28 -20.48 7.42
CA VAL A 306 4.57 -20.82 6.18
C VAL A 306 5.48 -21.69 5.30
N TYR A 307 4.94 -22.83 4.89
CA TYR A 307 5.60 -23.79 4.02
C TYR A 307 4.72 -24.05 2.80
N LEU A 308 5.34 -24.10 1.62
CA LEU A 308 4.75 -24.42 0.32
C LEU A 308 5.45 -25.65 -0.26
N ASP A 309 4.91 -26.20 -1.35
CA ASP A 309 5.44 -27.35 -2.08
C ASP A 309 5.63 -28.56 -1.14
N ASP A 310 4.58 -28.92 -0.40
CA ASP A 310 4.58 -30.01 0.59
C ASP A 310 5.72 -29.91 1.63
N GLY A 311 6.14 -28.69 1.97
CA GLY A 311 7.21 -28.44 2.94
C GLY A 311 8.58 -28.14 2.32
N ALA A 312 8.74 -28.28 1.01
CA ALA A 312 10.02 -28.05 0.34
C ALA A 312 10.43 -26.56 0.32
N VAL A 313 9.47 -25.64 0.28
CA VAL A 313 9.73 -24.21 0.22
C VAL A 313 9.24 -23.54 1.51
N ARG A 314 10.19 -23.11 2.36
CA ARG A 314 9.88 -22.27 3.52
C ARG A 314 9.83 -20.80 3.11
N ILE A 315 8.74 -20.11 3.41
CA ILE A 315 8.64 -18.66 3.18
C ILE A 315 9.26 -17.92 4.35
N ASP A 316 10.39 -17.25 4.08
CA ASP A 316 11.12 -16.43 5.04
C ASP A 316 11.34 -15.05 4.44
N LEU A 317 10.63 -14.03 4.94
CA LEU A 317 10.67 -12.69 4.36
C LEU A 317 12.06 -12.02 4.44
N ARG A 318 12.99 -12.57 5.25
CA ARG A 318 14.39 -12.15 5.25
C ARG A 318 15.10 -12.52 3.94
N GLN A 319 14.54 -13.41 3.13
CA GLN A 319 15.09 -13.79 1.83
C GLN A 319 14.79 -12.78 0.72
N ILE A 320 13.92 -11.79 0.96
CA ILE A 320 13.72 -10.69 0.03
C ILE A 320 15.05 -9.92 -0.12
N ARG A 321 15.49 -9.67 -1.36
CA ARG A 321 16.79 -9.00 -1.66
C ARG A 321 16.66 -7.58 -2.20
N SER A 322 15.44 -7.19 -2.55
CA SER A 322 15.08 -5.85 -2.98
C SER A 322 14.54 -5.01 -1.82
N PRO A 323 14.58 -3.66 -1.94
CA PRO A 323 14.00 -2.79 -0.93
C PRO A 323 12.51 -3.08 -0.71
N ILE A 324 12.09 -3.02 0.54
CA ILE A 324 10.69 -3.18 0.96
C ILE A 324 10.16 -1.80 1.37
N ILE A 325 9.14 -1.32 0.66
CA ILE A 325 8.44 -0.08 0.96
C ILE A 325 7.09 -0.45 1.58
N VAL A 326 6.75 0.14 2.73
CA VAL A 326 5.46 -0.05 3.41
C VAL A 326 4.73 1.27 3.48
N PHE A 327 3.52 1.34 2.93
CA PHE A 327 2.67 2.51 3.06
C PHE A 327 1.46 2.18 3.96
N ALA A 328 1.38 2.86 5.10
CA ALA A 328 0.34 2.65 6.11
C ALA A 328 -0.26 3.99 6.56
N SER A 329 -1.44 3.93 7.18
CA SER A 329 -2.15 5.13 7.64
C SER A 329 -2.77 4.92 9.01
N TRP A 330 -2.73 5.94 9.87
CA TRP A 330 -3.43 5.94 11.16
C TRP A 330 -4.95 6.00 11.02
N GLY A 331 -5.46 6.47 9.88
CA GLY A 331 -6.88 6.41 9.53
C GLY A 331 -7.33 5.01 9.07
N ASP A 332 -6.41 4.07 8.87
CA ASP A 332 -6.72 2.69 8.48
C ASP A 332 -7.09 1.85 9.71
N ASN A 333 -8.35 1.43 9.78
CA ASN A 333 -8.86 0.54 10.82
C ASN A 333 -8.87 -0.95 10.42
N ILE A 334 -8.46 -1.26 9.19
CA ILE A 334 -8.29 -2.62 8.66
C ILE A 334 -6.83 -3.03 8.86
N THR A 335 -5.89 -2.26 8.29
CA THR A 335 -4.44 -2.50 8.40
C THR A 335 -3.76 -1.28 9.05
N PRO A 336 -3.95 -1.06 10.36
CA PRO A 336 -3.28 0.04 11.04
C PRO A 336 -1.76 -0.17 11.05
N PRO A 337 -0.95 0.87 11.34
CA PRO A 337 0.51 0.82 11.22
C PRO A 337 1.16 -0.35 11.95
N GLN A 338 0.59 -0.79 13.09
CA GLN A 338 1.11 -1.93 13.83
C GLN A 338 1.00 -3.23 13.03
N GLN A 339 -0.12 -3.48 12.35
CA GLN A 339 -0.30 -4.67 11.51
C GLN A 339 0.55 -4.64 10.24
N ALA A 340 0.83 -3.44 9.72
CA ALA A 340 1.68 -3.24 8.56
C ALA A 340 3.18 -3.38 8.87
N LEU A 341 3.64 -3.08 10.09
CA LEU A 341 5.07 -2.90 10.40
C LEU A 341 5.65 -3.84 11.47
N TYR A 342 4.84 -4.43 12.36
CA TYR A 342 5.38 -5.23 13.47
C TYR A 342 6.15 -6.49 13.02
N TRP A 343 5.96 -6.92 11.78
CA TRP A 343 6.65 -8.07 11.20
C TRP A 343 8.16 -7.83 11.13
N ILE A 344 8.58 -6.55 11.05
CA ILE A 344 9.99 -6.17 11.11
C ILE A 344 10.58 -6.62 12.45
N ALA A 345 9.89 -6.34 13.55
CA ALA A 345 10.30 -6.77 14.88
C ALA A 345 10.01 -8.27 15.17
N ASP A 346 9.21 -8.94 14.32
CA ASP A 346 9.05 -10.40 14.36
C ASP A 346 10.27 -11.11 13.77
N LEU A 347 10.89 -10.54 12.74
CA LEU A 347 11.99 -11.16 11.99
C LEU A 347 13.39 -10.72 12.43
N TYR A 348 13.53 -9.49 12.92
CA TYR A 348 14.80 -8.88 13.27
C TYR A 348 14.83 -8.50 14.75
N ASN A 349 15.99 -8.64 15.42
CA ASN A 349 16.12 -8.23 16.83
C ASN A 349 16.52 -6.76 17.00
N ASN A 350 17.21 -6.19 16.01
CA ASN A 350 17.65 -4.79 15.97
C ASN A 350 17.96 -4.39 14.52
N VAL A 351 18.28 -3.12 14.28
CA VAL A 351 18.58 -2.65 12.92
C VAL A 351 19.89 -3.23 12.38
N GLU A 352 20.80 -3.67 13.25
CA GLU A 352 22.02 -4.36 12.81
C GLU A 352 21.73 -5.73 12.19
N ASP A 353 20.65 -6.40 12.61
CA ASP A 353 20.16 -7.61 11.95
C ASP A 353 19.66 -7.31 10.53
N ILE A 354 18.93 -6.21 10.35
CA ILE A 354 18.43 -5.75 9.04
C ILE A 354 19.61 -5.45 8.11
N ARG A 355 20.62 -4.72 8.61
CA ARG A 355 21.84 -4.36 7.88
C ARG A 355 22.70 -5.57 7.53
N SER A 356 22.84 -6.51 8.47
CA SER A 356 23.57 -7.76 8.26
C SER A 356 22.93 -8.58 7.14
N ASN A 357 21.60 -8.56 7.06
CA ASN A 357 20.83 -9.19 5.97
C ASN A 357 20.77 -8.35 4.67
N GLU A 358 21.48 -7.23 4.60
CA GLU A 358 21.52 -6.30 3.47
C GLU A 358 20.15 -5.74 3.04
N GLN A 359 19.20 -5.74 3.98
CA GLN A 359 17.85 -5.33 3.68
C GLN A 359 17.69 -3.82 3.87
N THR A 360 16.94 -3.19 2.96
CA THR A 360 16.52 -1.79 3.04
C THR A 360 15.00 -1.78 3.22
N ILE A 361 14.53 -1.31 4.37
CA ILE A 361 13.11 -1.19 4.68
C ILE A 361 12.77 0.29 4.84
N VAL A 362 11.81 0.75 4.05
CA VAL A 362 11.28 2.12 4.10
C VAL A 362 9.81 2.04 4.46
N TYR A 363 9.35 2.85 5.40
CA TYR A 363 7.93 2.98 5.68
C TYR A 363 7.46 4.43 5.61
N CYS A 364 6.23 4.66 5.17
CA CYS A 364 5.57 5.96 5.15
C CYS A 364 4.26 5.87 5.94
N LEU A 365 4.04 6.80 6.85
CA LEU A 365 2.84 6.90 7.67
C LEU A 365 2.02 8.11 7.27
N HIS A 366 0.77 7.88 6.87
CA HIS A 366 -0.20 8.95 6.67
C HIS A 366 -1.10 9.11 7.91
N GLU A 367 -1.54 10.34 8.21
CA GLU A 367 -2.30 10.61 9.44
C GLU A 367 -3.78 10.20 9.37
N GLN A 368 -4.46 10.46 8.26
CA GLN A 368 -5.95 10.45 8.24
C GLN A 368 -6.60 9.58 7.17
N ILE A 369 -5.84 9.02 6.22
CA ILE A 369 -6.40 8.25 5.12
C ILE A 369 -6.99 6.94 5.64
N GLY A 370 -8.22 6.62 5.24
CA GLY A 370 -8.81 5.31 5.48
C GLY A 370 -8.22 4.24 4.56
N HIS A 371 -8.46 2.96 4.85
CA HIS A 371 -7.88 1.81 4.12
C HIS A 371 -7.96 1.93 2.59
N LEU A 372 -9.15 2.20 2.04
CA LEU A 372 -9.32 2.35 0.59
C LEU A 372 -8.58 3.58 0.05
N GLY A 373 -8.50 4.66 0.82
CA GLY A 373 -7.78 5.86 0.39
C GLY A 373 -6.29 5.62 0.15
N ILE A 374 -5.71 4.56 0.73
CA ILE A 374 -4.30 4.20 0.56
C ILE A 374 -4.01 3.85 -0.91
N PHE A 375 -4.88 3.11 -1.59
CA PHE A 375 -4.64 2.64 -2.97
C PHE A 375 -5.68 3.12 -3.99
N VAL A 376 -6.81 3.70 -3.53
CA VAL A 376 -7.87 4.28 -4.38
C VAL A 376 -7.81 5.80 -4.32
N SER A 377 -6.86 6.44 -4.99
CA SER A 377 -6.73 7.90 -4.86
C SER A 377 -6.37 8.61 -6.16
N ALA A 378 -7.23 9.57 -6.52
CA ALA A 378 -6.94 10.75 -7.34
C ALA A 378 -6.76 12.02 -6.47
N GLY A 379 -6.51 11.84 -5.17
CA GLY A 379 -6.48 12.92 -4.17
C GLY A 379 -5.35 12.73 -3.16
N VAL A 380 -5.69 12.58 -1.87
CA VAL A 380 -4.76 12.73 -0.74
C VAL A 380 -3.55 11.79 -0.84
N ALA A 381 -3.70 10.51 -1.21
CA ALA A 381 -2.59 9.56 -1.32
C ALA A 381 -1.75 9.73 -2.61
N ASN A 382 -2.23 10.54 -3.57
CA ASN A 382 -1.51 10.75 -4.84
C ASN A 382 -0.15 11.42 -4.58
N LYS A 383 -0.08 12.26 -3.53
CA LYS A 383 1.17 12.82 -3.03
C LYS A 383 2.14 11.71 -2.65
N GLU A 384 1.77 10.83 -1.71
CA GLU A 384 2.65 9.79 -1.18
C GLU A 384 3.10 8.82 -2.26
N HIS A 385 2.17 8.34 -3.10
CA HIS A 385 2.49 7.44 -4.21
C HIS A 385 3.40 8.07 -5.26
N SER A 386 3.12 9.32 -5.67
CA SER A 386 3.94 10.02 -6.65
C SER A 386 5.35 10.24 -6.11
N GLU A 387 5.49 10.69 -4.87
CA GLU A 387 6.81 10.95 -4.27
C GLU A 387 7.60 9.66 -4.02
N LEU A 388 6.95 8.57 -3.59
CA LEU A 388 7.59 7.26 -3.45
C LEU A 388 8.04 6.70 -4.81
N ALA A 389 7.21 6.83 -5.85
CA ALA A 389 7.56 6.41 -7.21
C ALA A 389 8.72 7.24 -7.77
N SER A 390 8.67 8.57 -7.62
CA SER A 390 9.73 9.48 -8.06
C SER A 390 11.05 9.28 -7.28
N ALA A 391 10.98 8.77 -6.06
CA ALA A 391 12.16 8.45 -5.23
C ALA A 391 12.64 7.00 -5.36
N LEU A 392 12.04 6.19 -6.24
CA LEU A 392 12.31 4.77 -6.32
C LEU A 392 13.78 4.46 -6.60
N ASP A 393 14.43 5.20 -7.51
CA ASP A 393 15.87 5.05 -7.79
C ASP A 393 16.72 5.32 -6.55
N LEU A 394 16.34 6.31 -5.75
CA LEU A 394 17.02 6.61 -4.50
C LEU A 394 16.80 5.52 -3.46
N ILE A 395 15.57 5.04 -3.31
CA ILE A 395 15.23 3.93 -2.41
C ILE A 395 16.04 2.67 -2.78
N ASP A 396 16.24 2.43 -4.07
CA ASP A 396 16.98 1.26 -4.55
C ASP A 396 18.47 1.29 -4.19
N VAL A 397 19.05 2.49 -4.05
CA VAL A 397 20.45 2.68 -3.66
C VAL A 397 20.63 3.01 -2.18
N LEU A 398 19.54 3.14 -1.42
CA LEU A 398 19.61 3.43 0.02
C LEU A 398 20.45 2.35 0.72
N PRO A 399 21.39 2.76 1.60
CA PRO A 399 22.13 1.81 2.41
C PRO A 399 21.20 0.91 3.23
N PRO A 400 21.54 -0.37 3.46
CA PRO A 400 20.75 -1.26 4.30
C PRO A 400 20.40 -0.65 5.65
N GLY A 401 19.17 -0.83 6.10
CA GLY A 401 18.64 -0.21 7.31
C GLY A 401 17.12 -0.07 7.31
N LEU A 402 16.62 0.58 8.35
CA LEU A 402 15.22 0.91 8.55
C LEU A 402 15.04 2.43 8.50
N TYR A 403 14.12 2.89 7.66
CA TYR A 403 13.89 4.32 7.43
C TYR A 403 12.41 4.68 7.42
N GLU A 404 12.08 5.86 7.95
CA GLU A 404 10.80 6.51 7.75
C GLU A 404 10.92 7.51 6.58
N ALA A 405 10.04 7.38 5.59
CA ALA A 405 9.87 8.33 4.51
C ALA A 405 8.96 9.49 4.97
N VAL A 406 9.56 10.66 5.20
CA VAL A 406 8.89 11.89 5.60
C VAL A 406 8.78 12.83 4.40
N ILE A 407 7.55 13.20 4.02
CA ILE A 407 7.28 14.02 2.84
C ILE A 407 6.86 15.43 3.26
N LEU A 408 7.72 16.40 3.01
CA LEU A 408 7.55 17.80 3.41
C LEU A 408 7.18 18.70 2.21
N ASP A 409 6.38 19.74 2.45
CA ASP A 409 6.16 20.82 1.49
C ASP A 409 7.44 21.63 1.26
N THR A 410 7.66 22.05 0.01
CA THR A 410 8.70 23.03 -0.32
C THR A 410 8.15 24.45 -0.32
N TYR A 411 9.02 25.40 0.02
CA TYR A 411 8.78 26.84 -0.02
C TYR A 411 9.84 27.53 -0.89
N PRO A 412 9.61 28.73 -1.45
CA PRO A 412 10.56 29.42 -2.34
C PRO A 412 11.98 29.58 -1.77
N GLU A 413 12.09 29.67 -0.45
CA GLU A 413 13.33 29.78 0.33
C GLU A 413 14.00 28.43 0.65
N THR A 414 13.40 27.30 0.25
CA THR A 414 13.94 25.96 0.51
C THR A 414 15.25 25.78 -0.29
N PRO A 415 16.38 25.43 0.36
CA PRO A 415 17.63 25.20 -0.36
C PRO A 415 17.53 24.04 -1.37
N GLY A 416 18.20 24.15 -2.52
CA GLY A 416 18.33 23.03 -3.47
C GLY A 416 17.08 22.71 -4.29
N LEU A 417 16.13 23.65 -4.42
CA LEU A 417 14.93 23.51 -5.26
C LEU A 417 15.24 23.10 -6.70
N GLN A 418 16.41 23.49 -7.24
CA GLN A 418 16.83 23.13 -8.60
C GLN A 418 17.07 21.62 -8.81
N TYR A 419 17.12 20.83 -7.74
CA TYR A 419 17.32 19.38 -7.77
C TYR A 419 16.03 18.58 -7.52
N LEU A 420 14.88 19.27 -7.40
CA LEU A 420 13.59 18.65 -7.17
C LEU A 420 12.71 18.75 -8.42
N GLN A 421 11.92 17.71 -8.65
CA GLN A 421 10.82 17.75 -9.60
C GLN A 421 9.52 17.79 -8.79
N GLY A 422 8.94 18.98 -8.62
CA GLY A 422 7.65 19.15 -7.93
C GLY A 422 7.70 19.99 -6.65
N ARG A 423 6.62 19.88 -5.87
CA ARG A 423 6.37 20.70 -4.68
C ARG A 423 6.84 20.05 -3.37
N TYR A 424 7.26 18.79 -3.40
CA TYR A 424 7.57 18.06 -2.17
C TYR A 424 9.05 17.66 -2.11
N VAL A 425 9.53 17.48 -0.88
CA VAL A 425 10.82 16.86 -0.58
C VAL A 425 10.54 15.61 0.25
N ILE A 426 10.95 14.47 -0.28
CA ILE A 426 11.03 13.23 0.48
C ILE A 426 12.38 13.10 1.18
N ARG A 427 12.33 12.72 2.46
CA ARG A 427 13.50 12.47 3.30
C ARG A 427 13.36 11.10 3.95
N PHE A 428 14.47 10.39 4.06
CA PHE A 428 14.54 9.08 4.70
C PHE A 428 15.25 9.22 6.03
N GLU A 429 14.47 9.20 7.11
CA GLU A 429 14.98 9.31 8.47
C GLU A 429 15.29 7.93 9.03
N PRO A 430 16.52 7.65 9.52
CA PRO A 430 16.82 6.36 10.13
C PRO A 430 15.97 6.15 11.38
N ARG A 431 15.54 4.91 11.60
CA ARG A 431 14.72 4.48 12.74
C ARG A 431 15.28 3.20 13.34
N GLU A 432 14.97 2.97 14.61
CA GLU A 432 15.27 1.75 15.35
C GLU A 432 14.01 0.88 15.51
N LEU A 433 14.17 -0.36 15.97
CA LEU A 433 13.02 -1.26 16.18
C LEU A 433 12.11 -0.77 17.31
N ASP A 434 12.66 -0.04 18.28
CA ASP A 434 11.88 0.56 19.35
C ASP A 434 10.90 1.61 18.80
N ASP A 435 11.25 2.33 17.73
CA ASP A 435 10.34 3.26 17.06
C ASP A 435 9.13 2.51 16.45
N ILE A 436 9.37 1.32 15.89
CA ILE A 436 8.30 0.46 15.35
C ILE A 436 7.40 -0.07 16.46
N LEU A 437 7.99 -0.52 17.57
CA LEU A 437 7.24 -1.03 18.73
C LEU A 437 6.47 0.09 19.47
N ALA A 438 6.96 1.33 19.41
CA ALA A 438 6.29 2.50 19.95
C ALA A 438 4.99 2.85 19.21
N LEU A 439 4.76 2.31 18.00
CA LEU A 439 3.51 2.49 17.29
C LEU A 439 2.33 1.79 17.98
N GLY A 440 2.55 0.83 18.87
CA GLY A 440 1.48 0.12 19.59
C GLY A 440 1.76 -0.14 21.07
N ASP A 441 0.98 -1.03 21.70
CA ASP A 441 1.10 -1.32 23.14
C ASP A 441 2.24 -2.32 23.46
N GLY A 442 3.30 -2.34 22.66
CA GLY A 442 4.28 -3.41 22.70
C GLY A 442 3.68 -4.77 22.33
N ARG A 443 4.06 -5.84 23.04
CA ARG A 443 3.75 -7.24 22.66
C ARG A 443 3.10 -8.10 23.73
N ASP A 444 2.88 -7.57 24.93
CA ASP A 444 2.34 -8.37 26.03
C ASP A 444 0.95 -8.93 25.71
N GLY A 445 0.15 -8.20 24.91
CA GLY A 445 -1.15 -8.65 24.42
C GLY A 445 -1.12 -9.80 23.42
N GLU A 446 0.03 -10.15 22.84
CA GLU A 446 0.14 -11.23 21.83
C GLU A 446 -0.08 -12.63 22.43
N ARG A 447 0.07 -12.79 23.75
CA ARG A 447 -0.13 -14.09 24.43
C ARG A 447 -1.55 -14.61 24.26
N ALA A 448 -2.56 -13.76 24.40
CA ALA A 448 -3.96 -14.13 24.19
C ALA A 448 -4.18 -14.73 22.80
N PHE A 449 -3.57 -14.14 21.77
CA PHE A 449 -3.68 -14.60 20.40
C PHE A 449 -3.01 -15.96 20.16
N GLN A 450 -2.01 -16.34 20.96
CA GLN A 450 -1.49 -17.71 20.90
C GLN A 450 -2.47 -18.74 21.47
N VAL A 451 -3.19 -18.37 22.53
CA VAL A 451 -4.29 -19.20 23.05
C VAL A 451 -5.37 -19.33 21.98
N VAL A 452 -5.73 -18.23 21.32
CA VAL A 452 -6.67 -18.23 20.18
C VAL A 452 -6.19 -19.15 19.05
N LYS A 453 -4.92 -19.07 18.63
CA LYS A 453 -4.33 -19.96 17.61
C LYS A 453 -4.56 -21.43 17.98
N ARG A 454 -4.32 -21.80 19.24
CA ARG A 454 -4.48 -23.18 19.69
C ARG A 454 -5.94 -23.63 19.77
N VAL A 455 -6.83 -22.76 20.26
CA VAL A 455 -8.28 -23.01 20.23
C VAL A 455 -8.78 -23.18 18.79
N ALA A 456 -8.32 -22.34 17.88
CA ALA A 456 -8.69 -22.38 16.47
C ALA A 456 -8.25 -23.69 15.81
N GLU A 457 -7.01 -24.15 16.05
CA GLU A 457 -6.51 -25.44 15.55
C GLU A 457 -7.37 -26.61 16.05
N MET A 458 -7.76 -26.60 17.33
CA MET A 458 -8.64 -27.63 17.89
C MET A 458 -10.04 -27.60 17.27
N ASN A 459 -10.67 -26.41 17.19
CA ASN A 459 -12.01 -26.25 16.62
C ASN A 459 -12.06 -26.61 15.14
N GLN A 460 -11.02 -26.24 14.38
CA GLN A 460 -10.86 -26.62 12.98
C GLN A 460 -10.83 -28.15 12.84
N GLN A 461 -9.99 -28.83 13.61
CA GLN A 461 -9.88 -30.30 13.56
C GLN A 461 -11.19 -31.00 13.96
N LEU A 462 -11.90 -30.47 14.96
CA LEU A 462 -13.21 -30.98 15.35
C LEU A 462 -14.24 -30.81 14.23
N TYR A 463 -14.28 -29.63 13.61
CA TYR A 463 -15.17 -29.37 12.48
C TYR A 463 -14.87 -30.30 11.29
N ASP A 464 -13.60 -30.40 10.88
CA ASP A 464 -13.19 -31.21 9.73
C ASP A 464 -13.44 -32.69 9.94
N SER A 465 -13.28 -33.19 11.17
CA SER A 465 -13.47 -34.60 11.50
C SER A 465 -14.93 -34.99 11.64
N PHE A 466 -15.76 -34.12 12.25
CA PHE A 466 -17.09 -34.52 12.72
C PHE A 466 -18.25 -33.82 12.02
N VAL A 467 -18.04 -32.67 11.38
CA VAL A 467 -19.11 -31.85 10.79
C VAL A 467 -18.97 -31.74 9.26
N SER A 468 -17.77 -31.41 8.78
CA SER A 468 -17.48 -31.22 7.35
C SER A 468 -17.93 -32.40 6.46
N PRO A 469 -17.68 -33.69 6.82
CA PRO A 469 -18.07 -34.81 5.96
C PRO A 469 -19.58 -34.89 5.72
N TRP A 470 -20.39 -34.60 6.74
CA TRP A 470 -21.85 -34.61 6.64
C TRP A 470 -22.36 -33.42 5.82
N LEU A 471 -21.77 -32.23 6.02
CA LEU A 471 -22.14 -31.05 5.23
C LEU A 471 -21.82 -31.25 3.76
N LYS A 472 -20.59 -31.68 3.43
CA LYS A 472 -20.19 -31.98 2.05
C LYS A 472 -21.14 -32.99 1.39
N ALA A 473 -21.58 -34.02 2.12
CA ALA A 473 -22.52 -35.02 1.62
C ALA A 473 -23.94 -34.46 1.36
N CYS A 474 -24.36 -33.43 2.09
CA CYS A 474 -25.70 -32.83 1.95
C CYS A 474 -25.73 -31.59 1.03
N THR A 475 -24.59 -30.97 0.75
CA THR A 475 -24.50 -29.76 -0.08
C THR A 475 -24.37 -30.09 -1.56
N THR A 476 -25.10 -29.36 -2.41
CA THR A 476 -25.08 -29.47 -3.86
C THR A 476 -24.73 -28.13 -4.51
N PRO A 477 -24.32 -28.09 -5.79
CA PRO A 477 -24.13 -26.84 -6.52
C PRO A 477 -25.38 -25.94 -6.50
N TRP A 478 -26.57 -26.55 -6.55
CA TRP A 478 -27.85 -25.82 -6.50
C TRP A 478 -28.09 -25.14 -5.15
N THR A 479 -27.91 -25.87 -4.05
CA THR A 479 -28.07 -25.29 -2.70
C THR A 479 -27.05 -24.20 -2.42
N ALA A 480 -25.81 -24.38 -2.88
CA ALA A 480 -24.76 -23.37 -2.78
C ALA A 480 -25.09 -22.10 -3.58
N HIS A 481 -25.62 -22.26 -4.81
CA HIS A 481 -26.10 -21.14 -5.60
C HIS A 481 -27.25 -20.40 -4.92
N LEU A 482 -28.25 -21.12 -4.40
CA LEU A 482 -29.38 -20.51 -3.69
C LEU A 482 -28.92 -19.74 -2.45
N LEU A 483 -27.99 -20.30 -1.66
CA LEU A 483 -27.42 -19.64 -0.49
C LEU A 483 -26.73 -18.32 -0.87
N ARG A 484 -25.85 -18.37 -1.88
CA ARG A 484 -25.12 -17.21 -2.41
C ARG A 484 -26.07 -16.12 -2.91
N GLU A 485 -27.07 -16.51 -3.67
CA GLU A 485 -28.08 -15.60 -4.18
C GLU A 485 -28.94 -15.04 -3.04
N SER A 486 -29.21 -15.79 -1.97
CA SER A 486 -29.96 -15.31 -0.81
C SER A 486 -29.19 -14.33 0.08
N HIS A 487 -27.89 -14.11 -0.16
CA HIS A 487 -27.07 -13.19 0.61
C HIS A 487 -27.69 -11.77 0.59
N PRO A 488 -27.83 -11.07 1.74
CA PRO A 488 -28.50 -9.78 1.83
C PRO A 488 -27.99 -8.74 0.82
N SER A 489 -26.67 -8.69 0.58
CA SER A 489 -26.05 -7.77 -0.37
C SER A 489 -26.51 -7.98 -1.82
N ARG A 490 -26.91 -9.21 -2.20
CA ARG A 490 -27.48 -9.52 -3.53
C ARG A 490 -28.99 -9.36 -3.56
N VAL A 491 -29.67 -9.68 -2.46
CA VAL A 491 -31.13 -9.51 -2.32
C VAL A 491 -31.50 -8.04 -2.44
N GLU A 492 -30.81 -7.15 -1.71
CA GLU A 492 -31.07 -5.69 -1.76
C GLU A 492 -30.91 -5.13 -3.17
N ARG A 493 -29.85 -5.52 -3.88
CA ARG A 493 -29.58 -5.06 -5.26
C ARG A 493 -30.62 -5.57 -6.26
N ARG A 494 -31.15 -6.79 -6.08
CA ARG A 494 -32.25 -7.29 -6.91
C ARG A 494 -33.58 -6.62 -6.58
N TRP A 495 -33.83 -6.34 -5.30
CA TRP A 495 -35.01 -5.63 -4.84
C TRP A 495 -35.10 -4.24 -5.46
N PHE A 496 -34.01 -3.48 -5.39
CA PHE A 496 -33.84 -2.19 -6.04
C PHE A 496 -33.25 -2.39 -7.44
N SER A 497 -34.01 -2.97 -8.36
CA SER A 497 -33.65 -3.06 -9.78
C SER A 497 -34.89 -2.91 -10.66
N SER A 498 -34.70 -2.62 -11.94
CA SER A 498 -35.78 -2.59 -12.95
C SER A 498 -36.44 -3.94 -13.17
N ARG A 499 -35.83 -5.04 -12.68
CA ARG A 499 -36.47 -6.36 -12.68
C ARG A 499 -37.59 -6.50 -11.64
N ASN A 500 -37.67 -5.61 -10.65
CA ASN A 500 -38.77 -5.57 -9.70
C ASN A 500 -39.97 -4.80 -10.29
N PRO A 501 -41.11 -5.45 -10.59
CA PRO A 501 -42.26 -4.79 -11.22
C PRO A 501 -42.82 -3.62 -10.42
N TRP A 502 -42.65 -3.60 -9.10
CA TRP A 502 -43.10 -2.52 -8.22
C TRP A 502 -42.32 -1.21 -8.44
N LEU A 503 -41.15 -1.27 -9.10
CA LEU A 503 -40.33 -0.10 -9.43
C LEU A 503 -40.47 0.34 -10.89
N SER A 504 -41.33 -0.31 -11.69
CA SER A 504 -41.45 -0.05 -13.13
C SER A 504 -41.80 1.41 -13.50
N GLY A 505 -42.60 2.09 -12.69
CA GLY A 505 -42.91 3.51 -12.89
C GLY A 505 -41.84 4.47 -12.41
N LEU A 506 -40.92 4.02 -11.54
CA LEU A 506 -39.96 4.87 -10.84
C LEU A 506 -39.09 5.74 -11.78
N PRO A 507 -38.56 5.23 -12.91
CA PRO A 507 -37.77 6.06 -13.83
C PRO A 507 -38.55 7.26 -14.39
N GLU A 508 -39.83 7.08 -14.72
CA GLU A 508 -40.68 8.16 -15.24
C GLU A 508 -40.97 9.20 -14.16
N TRP A 509 -41.30 8.77 -12.94
CA TRP A 509 -41.51 9.68 -11.80
C TRP A 509 -40.23 10.43 -11.43
N ALA A 510 -39.07 9.76 -11.49
CA ALA A 510 -37.77 10.36 -11.25
C ALA A 510 -37.44 11.41 -12.32
N ALA A 511 -37.70 11.13 -13.61
CA ALA A 511 -37.52 12.10 -14.69
C ALA A 511 -38.37 13.36 -14.47
N LYS A 512 -39.67 13.19 -14.16
CA LYS A 512 -40.57 14.31 -13.81
C LYS A 512 -40.09 15.09 -12.59
N ALA A 513 -39.55 14.40 -11.58
CA ALA A 513 -38.99 15.03 -10.39
C ALA A 513 -37.72 15.84 -10.69
N ARG A 514 -36.88 15.39 -11.64
CA ARG A 514 -35.70 16.16 -12.12
C ARG A 514 -36.13 17.40 -12.89
N GLU A 515 -37.13 17.29 -13.77
CA GLU A 515 -37.64 18.42 -14.56
C GLU A 515 -38.33 19.47 -13.68
N ALA A 516 -39.11 19.02 -12.69
CA ALA A 516 -39.85 19.88 -11.76
C ALA A 516 -39.10 20.15 -10.45
N ARG A 517 -37.77 19.95 -10.43
CA ARG A 517 -36.94 20.01 -9.22
C ARG A 517 -37.07 21.37 -8.51
N ARG A 518 -37.36 21.35 -7.20
CA ARG A 518 -37.48 22.53 -6.32
C ARG A 518 -36.64 22.32 -5.04
N PRO A 519 -35.32 22.53 -5.10
CA PRO A 519 -34.46 22.35 -3.93
C PRO A 519 -34.70 23.48 -2.92
N VAL A 520 -34.75 23.16 -1.62
CA VAL A 520 -34.72 24.18 -0.57
C VAL A 520 -33.28 24.59 -0.26
N GLY A 521 -33.08 25.86 0.08
CA GLY A 521 -31.78 26.36 0.52
C GLY A 521 -31.44 25.97 1.97
N GLU A 522 -30.17 26.09 2.33
CA GLU A 522 -29.66 25.77 3.68
C GLU A 522 -30.30 26.59 4.81
N GLY A 523 -30.91 27.74 4.49
CA GLY A 523 -31.65 28.57 5.43
C GLY A 523 -33.04 28.02 5.82
N ASN A 524 -33.53 26.96 5.19
CA ASN A 524 -34.81 26.34 5.54
C ASN A 524 -34.70 25.58 6.88
N LEU A 525 -35.58 25.89 7.84
CA LEU A 525 -35.54 25.34 9.20
C LEU A 525 -35.72 23.81 9.23
N PHE A 526 -36.57 23.25 8.37
CA PHE A 526 -36.83 21.81 8.33
C PHE A 526 -35.68 21.04 7.68
N TRP A 527 -34.97 21.66 6.73
CA TRP A 527 -33.71 21.13 6.22
C TRP A 527 -32.64 21.06 7.31
N GLN A 528 -32.46 22.13 8.09
CA GLN A 528 -31.52 22.15 9.21
C GLN A 528 -31.88 21.12 10.29
N TRP A 529 -33.17 20.96 10.58
CA TRP A 529 -33.65 19.90 11.47
C TRP A 529 -33.35 18.50 10.92
N GLN A 530 -33.55 18.26 9.62
CA GLN A 530 -33.18 17.00 8.97
C GLN A 530 -31.68 16.71 9.12
N GLN A 531 -30.81 17.71 8.91
CA GLN A 531 -29.37 17.55 9.12
C GLN A 531 -29.05 17.20 10.57
N THR A 532 -29.67 17.89 11.53
CA THR A 532 -29.48 17.61 12.95
C THR A 532 -29.92 16.20 13.33
N VAL A 533 -31.04 15.72 12.81
CA VAL A 533 -31.52 14.34 13.03
C VAL A 533 -30.56 13.34 12.39
N SER A 534 -30.01 13.65 11.22
CA SER A 534 -29.03 12.80 10.56
C SER A 534 -27.73 12.70 11.36
N ASP A 535 -27.20 13.82 11.83
CA ASP A 535 -26.00 13.88 12.67
C ASP A 535 -26.20 13.14 14.00
N TRP A 536 -27.39 13.28 14.60
CA TRP A 536 -27.76 12.52 15.79
C TRP A 536 -27.83 11.02 15.51
N THR A 537 -28.44 10.60 14.41
CA THR A 537 -28.53 9.18 14.01
C THR A 537 -27.14 8.59 13.78
N ALA A 538 -26.29 9.32 13.05
CA ALA A 538 -24.89 8.98 12.87
C ALA A 538 -24.16 8.83 14.21
N SER A 539 -24.34 9.78 15.14
CA SER A 539 -23.73 9.76 16.46
C SER A 539 -24.21 8.58 17.32
N VAL A 540 -25.48 8.19 17.22
CA VAL A 540 -26.03 7.01 17.91
C VAL A 540 -25.39 5.73 17.37
N LEU A 541 -25.24 5.60 16.05
CA LEU A 541 -24.59 4.45 15.43
C LEU A 541 -23.08 4.41 15.74
N ASP A 542 -22.41 5.56 15.77
CA ASP A 542 -21.02 5.69 16.20
C ASP A 542 -20.87 5.26 17.68
N GLY A 543 -21.79 5.69 18.55
CA GLY A 543 -21.83 5.27 19.95
C GLY A 543 -22.07 3.77 20.12
N TYR A 544 -22.98 3.18 19.34
CA TYR A 544 -23.19 1.73 19.29
C TYR A 544 -21.91 0.99 18.85
N ARG A 545 -21.23 1.47 17.79
CA ARG A 545 -19.96 0.92 17.34
C ARG A 545 -18.94 0.91 18.48
N SER A 546 -18.72 2.06 19.14
CA SER A 546 -17.75 2.17 20.23
C SER A 546 -18.08 1.22 21.40
N GLN A 547 -19.35 1.10 21.79
CA GLN A 547 -19.76 0.17 22.86
C GLN A 547 -19.57 -1.29 22.46
N ARG A 548 -20.01 -1.67 21.25
CA ARG A 548 -19.84 -3.01 20.69
C ARG A 548 -18.37 -3.40 20.64
N ASP A 549 -17.51 -2.49 20.19
CA ASP A 549 -16.09 -2.74 20.00
C ASP A 549 -15.34 -2.87 21.34
N ALA A 550 -15.71 -2.05 22.33
CA ALA A 550 -15.23 -2.21 23.71
C ALA A 550 -15.68 -3.54 24.33
N LEU A 551 -16.94 -3.95 24.12
CA LEU A 551 -17.46 -5.23 24.61
C LEU A 551 -16.74 -6.42 23.96
N LYS A 552 -16.46 -6.35 22.65
CA LYS A 552 -15.68 -7.37 21.93
C LYS A 552 -14.30 -7.55 22.56
N GLU A 553 -13.58 -6.45 22.78
CA GLU A 553 -12.24 -6.50 23.39
C GLU A 553 -12.29 -7.01 24.84
N MET A 554 -13.23 -6.53 25.65
CA MET A 554 -13.39 -6.99 27.03
C MET A 554 -13.68 -8.49 27.09
N THR A 555 -14.59 -8.97 26.23
CA THR A 555 -14.94 -10.40 26.14
C THR A 555 -13.74 -11.22 25.68
N PHE A 556 -13.02 -10.75 24.66
CA PHE A 556 -11.83 -11.40 24.16
C PHE A 556 -10.79 -11.59 25.27
N ARG A 557 -10.46 -10.51 26.00
CA ARG A 557 -9.49 -10.56 27.09
C ARG A 557 -9.97 -11.46 28.23
N ALA A 558 -11.24 -11.34 28.63
CA ALA A 558 -11.81 -12.18 29.69
C ALA A 558 -11.71 -13.68 29.39
N VAL A 559 -11.81 -14.07 28.12
CA VAL A 559 -11.70 -15.47 27.69
C VAL A 559 -10.24 -15.89 27.46
N TYR A 560 -9.46 -15.10 26.73
CA TYR A 560 -8.14 -15.54 26.23
C TYR A 560 -6.94 -15.11 27.07
N ASP A 561 -7.08 -14.09 27.92
CA ASP A 561 -6.06 -13.78 28.95
C ASP A 561 -6.25 -14.66 30.21
N ALA A 562 -7.37 -15.38 30.32
CA ALA A 562 -7.64 -16.24 31.46
C ALA A 562 -6.63 -17.41 31.54
N PRO A 563 -5.93 -17.61 32.68
CA PRO A 563 -4.98 -18.70 32.85
C PRO A 563 -5.60 -20.09 32.63
N LEU A 564 -6.88 -20.25 32.96
CA LEU A 564 -7.63 -21.49 32.74
C LEU A 564 -7.69 -21.85 31.26
N THR A 565 -8.03 -20.89 30.39
CA THR A 565 -8.13 -21.13 28.94
C THR A 565 -6.79 -21.54 28.36
N ALA A 566 -5.71 -20.85 28.74
CA ALA A 566 -4.36 -21.22 28.35
C ALA A 566 -4.00 -22.66 28.80
N ALA A 567 -4.31 -23.02 30.05
CA ALA A 567 -4.05 -24.35 30.59
C ALA A 567 -4.87 -25.45 29.87
N LEU A 568 -6.14 -25.20 29.56
CA LEU A 568 -7.02 -26.15 28.85
C LEU A 568 -6.50 -26.49 27.45
N VAL A 569 -5.83 -25.55 26.79
CA VAL A 569 -5.24 -25.78 25.46
C VAL A 569 -3.78 -26.23 25.51
N GLY A 570 -3.24 -26.50 26.70
CA GLY A 570 -1.88 -27.00 26.89
C GLY A 570 -0.78 -25.94 26.81
N LEU A 571 -1.12 -24.65 26.97
CA LEU A 571 -0.16 -23.55 27.04
C LEU A 571 0.15 -23.19 28.50
N HIS A 572 1.44 -23.03 28.82
CA HIS A 572 1.86 -22.59 30.15
C HIS A 572 1.53 -21.10 30.36
N PRO A 573 0.83 -20.72 31.45
CA PRO A 573 0.41 -19.33 31.69
C PRO A 573 1.56 -18.32 31.78
N LYS A 574 2.78 -18.78 32.11
CA LYS A 574 3.96 -17.94 32.32
C LYS A 574 5.09 -18.14 31.30
N ARG A 575 4.90 -18.96 30.26
CA ARG A 575 5.96 -19.14 29.25
C ARG A 575 6.12 -17.84 28.46
N THR A 576 7.34 -17.31 28.41
CA THR A 576 7.71 -16.23 27.50
C THR A 576 7.55 -16.74 26.08
N LEU A 577 7.05 -15.88 25.18
CA LEU A 577 6.97 -16.21 23.77
C LEU A 577 8.41 -16.38 23.26
N VAL A 578 8.86 -17.63 23.14
CA VAL A 578 10.18 -17.92 22.57
C VAL A 578 10.04 -17.62 21.09
N ARG A 579 10.60 -16.47 20.67
CA ARG A 579 10.69 -16.12 19.25
C ARG A 579 11.51 -17.21 18.56
N GLY A 580 11.05 -17.63 17.38
CA GLY A 580 11.81 -18.48 16.46
C GLY A 580 12.97 -17.70 15.83
N TYR A 581 13.81 -17.07 16.66
CA TYR A 581 15.03 -16.47 16.18
C TYR A 581 16.02 -17.60 15.92
N HIS A 582 16.03 -18.08 14.67
CA HIS A 582 17.15 -18.86 14.15
C HIS A 582 18.31 -17.93 13.79
N ALA A 583 18.89 -17.18 14.75
CA ALA A 583 20.34 -16.95 14.60
C ALA A 583 21.02 -18.15 15.20
N GLY A 584 21.13 -19.18 14.38
CA GLY A 584 22.15 -20.17 14.57
C GLY A 584 23.52 -19.62 14.15
N TRP A 585 24.48 -20.53 14.23
CA TRP A 585 25.79 -20.48 13.59
C TRP A 585 25.76 -19.93 12.14
N GLU A 586 24.65 -20.10 11.40
CA GLU A 586 24.46 -19.58 10.04
C GLU A 586 24.66 -18.07 9.91
N ARG A 587 24.20 -17.28 10.88
CA ARG A 587 24.37 -15.82 10.85
C ARG A 587 25.84 -15.46 11.04
N ASP A 588 26.47 -16.04 12.06
CA ASP A 588 27.87 -15.76 12.38
C ASP A 588 28.77 -16.20 11.23
N GLU A 589 28.43 -17.32 10.59
CA GLU A 589 29.13 -17.80 9.39
C GLU A 589 28.89 -16.89 8.19
N MET A 590 27.66 -16.42 7.93
CA MET A 590 27.38 -15.45 6.87
C MET A 590 28.17 -14.16 7.07
N LEU A 591 28.20 -13.62 8.30
CA LEU A 591 29.00 -12.45 8.64
C LEU A 591 30.49 -12.71 8.47
N ARG A 592 30.98 -13.91 8.81
CA ARG A 592 32.38 -14.31 8.62
C ARG A 592 32.75 -14.38 7.14
N LEU A 593 31.93 -15.04 6.32
CA LEU A 593 32.11 -15.15 4.87
C LEU A 593 32.09 -13.77 4.20
N LYS A 594 31.15 -12.91 4.61
CA LYS A 594 31.07 -11.54 4.11
C LYS A 594 32.28 -10.70 4.47
N LYS A 595 32.77 -10.82 5.72
CA LYS A 595 34.04 -10.18 6.13
C LYS A 595 35.19 -10.63 5.23
N PHE A 596 35.26 -11.93 4.95
CA PHE A 596 36.29 -12.49 4.09
C PHE A 596 36.17 -12.00 2.64
N GLU A 597 34.97 -11.97 2.07
CA GLU A 597 34.69 -11.48 0.71
C GLU A 597 35.07 -9.99 0.55
N LEU A 598 34.72 -9.17 1.53
CA LEU A 598 34.88 -7.72 1.47
C LEU A 598 36.26 -7.24 1.91
N GLU A 599 37.11 -8.13 2.43
CA GLU A 599 38.44 -7.79 2.97
C GLU A 599 39.35 -7.11 1.93
N GLN A 600 39.39 -7.64 0.70
CA GLN A 600 40.20 -7.09 -0.39
C GLN A 600 39.74 -5.68 -0.82
N HIS A 601 38.43 -5.41 -0.69
CA HIS A 601 37.83 -4.15 -1.12
C HIS A 601 38.17 -2.96 -0.22
N TYR A 602 38.88 -3.16 0.90
CA TYR A 602 39.47 -2.03 1.64
C TYR A 602 40.52 -1.30 0.80
N SER A 603 41.38 -2.00 0.06
CA SER A 603 42.48 -1.38 -0.71
C SER A 603 42.32 -1.53 -2.22
N GLU A 604 41.45 -2.41 -2.70
CA GLU A 604 41.20 -2.63 -4.12
C GLU A 604 39.85 -2.02 -4.57
N GLY A 605 39.87 -1.25 -5.65
CA GLY A 605 38.69 -0.60 -6.23
C GLY A 605 39.07 0.55 -7.16
N GLY A 606 38.05 1.28 -7.63
CA GLY A 606 38.24 2.42 -8.53
C GLY A 606 38.03 3.79 -7.87
N ALA A 607 38.13 4.85 -8.67
CA ALA A 607 37.86 6.21 -8.21
C ALA A 607 36.43 6.38 -7.67
N VAL A 608 35.46 5.67 -8.24
CA VAL A 608 34.06 5.66 -7.78
C VAL A 608 33.93 5.06 -6.37
N ASP A 609 34.63 3.94 -6.10
CA ASP A 609 34.68 3.34 -4.75
C ASP A 609 35.27 4.32 -3.74
N GLY A 610 36.38 4.99 -4.09
CA GLY A 610 37.03 5.99 -3.25
C GLY A 610 36.12 7.18 -2.95
N PHE A 611 35.49 7.75 -3.99
CA PHE A 611 34.56 8.86 -3.85
C PHE A 611 33.35 8.51 -2.98
N LEU A 612 32.68 7.38 -3.26
CA LEU A 612 31.50 6.96 -2.50
C LEU A 612 31.88 6.60 -1.06
N ARG A 613 33.06 6.01 -0.81
CA ARG A 613 33.55 5.76 0.54
C ARG A 613 33.68 7.05 1.35
N LEU A 614 34.23 8.11 0.76
CA LEU A 614 34.37 9.42 1.40
C LEU A 614 33.01 10.04 1.70
N LEU A 615 32.10 10.02 0.72
CA LEU A 615 30.74 10.53 0.88
C LEU A 615 29.99 9.79 2.01
N ILE A 616 30.06 8.46 2.00
CA ILE A 616 29.44 7.60 3.01
C ILE A 616 30.08 7.85 4.37
N TYR A 617 31.41 7.92 4.47
CA TYR A 617 32.13 8.22 5.72
C TYR A 617 31.62 9.49 6.41
N VAL A 618 31.35 10.55 5.65
CA VAL A 618 30.83 11.80 6.19
C VAL A 618 29.33 11.69 6.51
N ALA A 619 28.58 10.92 5.73
CA ALA A 619 27.14 10.73 5.91
C ALA A 619 26.76 9.73 7.03
N ILE A 620 27.67 8.83 7.42
CA ILE A 620 27.34 7.70 8.28
C ILE A 620 27.13 8.10 9.75
N GLY A 621 26.10 7.52 10.37
CA GLY A 621 25.95 7.52 11.83
C GLY A 621 24.95 8.51 12.44
N ASN A 622 24.01 9.07 11.68
CA ASN A 622 22.71 9.68 12.11
C ASN A 622 22.07 10.59 11.03
N GLY A 623 22.56 10.57 9.79
CA GLY A 623 22.08 11.46 8.74
C GLY A 623 20.74 11.03 8.15
N VAL A 624 19.76 11.94 8.18
CA VAL A 624 18.61 11.92 7.26
C VAL A 624 19.15 11.90 5.82
N VAL A 625 18.76 10.89 5.04
CA VAL A 625 19.08 10.82 3.61
C VAL A 625 18.04 11.62 2.84
N ASP A 626 18.51 12.58 2.06
CA ASP A 626 17.67 13.51 1.33
C ASP A 626 17.76 13.23 -0.18
N VAL A 627 16.68 13.48 -0.93
CA VAL A 627 16.68 13.25 -2.37
C VAL A 627 17.57 14.22 -3.15
N ARG A 628 17.79 15.44 -2.62
CA ARG A 628 18.54 16.49 -3.33
C ARG A 628 20.02 16.12 -3.55
N PRO A 629 20.79 15.69 -2.52
CA PRO A 629 22.16 15.21 -2.73
C PRO A 629 22.25 14.04 -3.71
N PHE A 630 21.26 13.14 -3.76
CA PHE A 630 21.25 12.03 -4.72
C PHE A 630 21.06 12.51 -6.16
N ASN A 631 20.08 13.39 -6.40
CA ASN A 631 19.89 13.98 -7.72
C ASN A 631 21.09 14.82 -8.16
N ALA A 632 21.74 15.50 -7.21
CA ALA A 632 23.00 16.20 -7.46
C ALA A 632 24.15 15.23 -7.81
N ILE A 633 24.26 14.07 -7.14
CA ILE A 633 25.24 13.02 -7.48
C ILE A 633 25.02 12.53 -8.91
N ARG A 634 23.78 12.18 -9.28
CA ARG A 634 23.45 11.73 -10.65
C ARG A 634 23.86 12.76 -11.69
N ARG A 635 23.52 14.03 -11.46
CA ARG A 635 23.86 15.11 -12.38
C ARG A 635 25.37 15.33 -12.49
N VAL A 636 26.09 15.32 -11.37
CA VAL A 636 27.55 15.45 -11.35
C VAL A 636 28.22 14.27 -12.07
N MET A 637 27.77 13.03 -11.84
CA MET A 637 28.32 11.85 -12.52
C MET A 637 28.11 11.93 -14.04
N GLN A 638 26.96 12.42 -14.49
CA GLN A 638 26.68 12.68 -15.90
C GLN A 638 27.57 13.81 -16.46
N ASP A 639 27.71 14.92 -15.76
CA ASP A 639 28.44 16.12 -16.23
C ASP A 639 29.97 15.93 -16.22
N THR A 640 30.50 15.06 -15.35
CA THR A 640 31.96 14.85 -15.19
C THR A 640 32.49 13.62 -15.93
N GLY A 641 31.62 12.83 -16.57
CA GLY A 641 31.99 11.56 -17.19
C GLY A 641 32.37 10.45 -16.17
N LEU A 642 32.32 10.74 -14.87
CA LEU A 642 32.54 9.77 -13.80
C LEU A 642 31.36 8.78 -13.76
N GLY A 643 31.46 7.70 -14.53
CA GLY A 643 30.48 6.62 -14.53
C GLY A 643 29.55 6.58 -15.75
N GLU A 644 29.97 7.09 -16.91
CA GLU A 644 29.24 6.92 -18.19
C GLU A 644 28.90 5.46 -18.53
N GLU A 645 29.66 4.49 -17.99
CA GLU A 645 29.42 3.04 -18.17
C GLU A 645 28.74 2.37 -16.95
N LEU A 646 28.42 3.10 -15.89
CA LEU A 646 27.99 2.50 -14.62
C LEU A 646 26.46 2.38 -14.54
N THR A 647 25.96 1.14 -14.62
CA THR A 647 24.52 0.88 -14.47
C THR A 647 24.04 1.19 -13.04
N LEU A 648 22.74 1.44 -12.85
CA LEU A 648 22.15 1.66 -11.52
C LEU A 648 22.42 0.48 -10.57
N GLU A 649 22.38 -0.75 -11.09
CA GLU A 649 22.71 -1.95 -10.31
C GLU A 649 24.18 -1.96 -9.90
N ALA A 650 25.12 -1.64 -10.79
CA ALA A 650 26.54 -1.53 -10.45
C ALA A 650 26.77 -0.44 -9.39
N PHE A 651 26.10 0.71 -9.52
CA PHE A 651 26.14 1.78 -8.53
C PHE A 651 25.66 1.32 -7.15
N LYS A 652 24.50 0.66 -7.11
CA LYS A 652 23.90 0.08 -5.90
C LYS A 652 24.85 -0.89 -5.21
N GLN A 653 25.50 -1.78 -5.96
CA GLN A 653 26.48 -2.72 -5.43
C GLN A 653 27.69 -2.00 -4.81
N VAL A 654 28.20 -0.95 -5.45
CA VAL A 654 29.29 -0.13 -4.89
C VAL A 654 28.83 0.56 -3.60
N VAL A 655 27.65 1.19 -3.58
CA VAL A 655 27.12 1.86 -2.38
C VAL A 655 26.96 0.88 -1.22
N ARG A 656 26.41 -0.32 -1.47
CA ARG A 656 26.25 -1.37 -0.45
C ARG A 656 27.61 -1.82 0.11
N ARG A 657 28.57 -2.11 -0.77
CA ARG A 657 29.93 -2.51 -0.40
C ARG A 657 30.64 -1.44 0.42
N GLN A 658 30.68 -0.19 -0.07
CA GLN A 658 31.37 0.90 0.62
C GLN A 658 30.68 1.25 1.96
N THR A 659 29.36 1.15 2.04
CA THR A 659 28.62 1.26 3.30
C THR A 659 29.08 0.22 4.30
N TRP A 660 29.16 -1.04 3.89
CA TRP A 660 29.55 -2.12 4.78
C TRP A 660 30.99 -1.92 5.29
N LEU A 661 31.93 -1.56 4.43
CA LEU A 661 33.34 -1.32 4.79
C LEU A 661 33.47 -0.20 5.83
N VAL A 662 32.83 0.95 5.59
CA VAL A 662 32.87 2.09 6.51
C VAL A 662 32.23 1.76 7.86
N ARG A 663 31.14 0.98 7.89
CA ARG A 663 30.49 0.56 9.15
C ARG A 663 31.30 -0.45 9.93
N ASN A 664 31.90 -1.42 9.24
CA ASN A 664 32.62 -2.49 9.88
C ASN A 664 33.96 -2.01 10.46
N ASP A 665 34.71 -1.18 9.73
CA ASP A 665 35.95 -0.57 10.22
C ASP A 665 36.16 0.83 9.62
N GLU A 666 35.55 1.83 10.27
CA GLU A 666 35.65 3.24 9.87
C GLU A 666 37.10 3.71 9.73
N LYS A 667 37.98 3.26 10.63
CA LYS A 667 39.39 3.72 10.66
C LYS A 667 40.17 3.14 9.48
N ARG A 668 40.02 1.84 9.23
CA ARG A 668 40.68 1.18 8.10
C ARG A 668 40.16 1.69 6.77
N ALA A 669 38.84 1.83 6.62
CA ALA A 669 38.22 2.37 5.41
C ALA A 669 38.81 3.74 5.03
N LEU A 670 39.00 4.61 6.03
CA LEU A 670 39.60 5.92 5.81
C LEU A 670 41.12 5.85 5.53
N ALA A 671 41.84 4.96 6.22
CA ALA A 671 43.29 4.80 6.05
C ALA A 671 43.68 4.33 4.63
N THR A 672 42.85 3.49 4.01
CA THR A 672 43.11 2.90 2.68
C THR A 672 42.53 3.73 1.53
N VAL A 673 41.97 4.91 1.79
CA VAL A 673 41.36 5.72 0.72
C VAL A 673 42.38 6.23 -0.31
N LYS A 674 43.65 6.36 0.09
CA LYS A 674 44.77 6.70 -0.81
C LYS A 674 45.07 5.60 -1.81
N ASP A 675 44.72 4.36 -1.49
CA ASP A 675 44.89 3.22 -2.41
C ASP A 675 43.87 3.32 -3.56
N LEU A 676 42.66 3.82 -3.28
CA LEU A 676 41.59 4.00 -4.25
C LEU A 676 41.69 5.30 -5.06
N LEU A 677 42.26 6.35 -4.45
CA LEU A 677 42.47 7.66 -5.04
C LEU A 677 43.97 8.00 -4.99
N PRO A 678 44.80 7.39 -5.87
CA PRO A 678 46.26 7.46 -5.78
C PRO A 678 46.83 8.84 -6.08
N THR A 679 46.17 9.66 -6.92
CA THR A 679 46.67 10.98 -7.31
C THR A 679 46.12 12.09 -6.41
N ASP A 680 46.91 13.15 -6.18
CA ASP A 680 46.46 14.34 -5.42
C ASP A 680 45.23 14.99 -6.08
N GLN A 681 45.23 15.08 -7.41
CA GLN A 681 44.13 15.64 -8.19
C GLN A 681 42.80 14.89 -7.95
N GLN A 682 42.83 13.55 -7.88
CA GLN A 682 41.64 12.76 -7.57
C GLN A 682 41.13 13.00 -6.15
N ARG A 683 42.04 13.18 -5.18
CA ARG A 683 41.67 13.43 -3.76
C ARG A 683 41.10 14.83 -3.56
N GLU A 684 41.68 15.84 -4.20
CA GLU A 684 41.16 17.21 -4.18
C GLU A 684 39.77 17.28 -4.83
N MET A 685 39.61 16.70 -6.02
CA MET A 685 38.33 16.64 -6.71
C MET A 685 37.28 15.90 -5.89
N ALA A 686 37.62 14.76 -5.28
CA ALA A 686 36.69 14.01 -4.43
C ALA A 686 36.26 14.82 -3.20
N LEU A 687 37.18 15.56 -2.56
CA LEU A 687 36.88 16.43 -1.42
C LEU A 687 35.92 17.57 -1.82
N GLU A 688 36.20 18.25 -2.94
CA GLU A 688 35.35 19.32 -3.47
C GLU A 688 33.94 18.82 -3.79
N LEU A 689 33.83 17.67 -4.46
CA LEU A 689 32.55 17.06 -4.79
C LEU A 689 31.76 16.67 -3.53
N VAL A 690 32.40 16.06 -2.52
CA VAL A 690 31.73 15.74 -1.25
C VAL A 690 31.21 17.01 -0.57
N MET A 691 32.00 18.09 -0.53
CA MET A 691 31.57 19.37 0.05
C MET A 691 30.39 20.00 -0.71
N LEU A 692 30.43 19.97 -2.05
CA LEU A 692 29.35 20.46 -2.90
C LEU A 692 28.04 19.70 -2.62
N LEU A 693 28.10 18.37 -2.58
CA LEU A 693 26.94 17.52 -2.36
C LEU A 693 26.35 17.67 -0.96
N LEU A 694 27.19 17.77 0.06
CA LEU A 694 26.71 17.98 1.43
C LEU A 694 26.05 19.34 1.61
N SER A 695 26.48 20.34 0.84
CA SER A 695 25.90 21.69 0.86
C SER A 695 24.61 21.80 0.04
N ALA A 696 24.31 20.84 -0.85
CA ALA A 696 23.15 20.87 -1.73
C ALA A 696 21.80 20.82 -0.97
N ALA A 697 21.78 20.22 0.22
CA ALA A 697 20.60 20.10 1.07
C ALA A 697 20.48 21.23 2.13
N GLY A 698 21.46 22.13 2.21
CA GLY A 698 21.55 23.19 3.22
C GLY A 698 22.91 23.20 3.97
N PRO A 699 23.02 23.94 5.08
CA PRO A 699 24.25 24.04 5.87
C PRO A 699 24.74 22.68 6.39
N ILE A 700 26.05 22.44 6.27
CA ILE A 700 26.68 21.20 6.77
C ILE A 700 26.69 21.22 8.30
N SER A 701 26.14 20.18 8.93
CA SER A 701 26.12 20.05 10.40
C SER A 701 27.53 19.95 11.01
N VAL A 702 27.64 20.32 12.29
CA VAL A 702 28.93 20.32 13.02
C VAL A 702 29.62 18.94 12.97
N ASP A 703 28.87 17.86 13.18
CA ASP A 703 29.40 16.50 13.13
C ASP A 703 29.96 16.15 11.73
N LYS A 704 29.26 16.55 10.67
CA LYS A 704 29.72 16.34 9.29
C LYS A 704 30.96 17.18 8.99
N GLN A 705 31.05 18.41 9.50
CA GLN A 705 32.26 19.23 9.38
C GLN A 705 33.47 18.59 10.08
N GLN A 706 33.27 18.00 11.26
CA GLN A 706 34.35 17.27 11.95
C GLN A 706 34.81 16.05 11.17
N ARG A 707 33.87 15.27 10.60
CA ARG A 707 34.18 14.13 9.72
C ARG A 707 34.93 14.58 8.46
N LEU A 708 34.51 15.68 7.81
CA LEU A 708 35.23 16.29 6.68
C LEU A 708 36.67 16.66 7.06
N GLY A 709 36.90 17.20 8.26
CA GLY A 709 38.24 17.52 8.74
C GLY A 709 39.14 16.28 8.88
N ARG A 710 38.61 15.19 9.47
CA ARG A 710 39.34 13.91 9.55
C ARG A 710 39.64 13.33 8.18
N MET A 711 38.67 13.46 7.27
CA MET A 711 38.77 13.01 5.89
C MET A 711 39.87 13.74 5.11
N ALA A 712 39.91 15.08 5.19
CA ALA A 712 40.94 15.89 4.55
C ALA A 712 42.34 15.54 5.08
N LEU A 713 42.49 15.37 6.41
CA LEU A 713 43.73 14.93 7.04
C LEU A 713 44.18 13.56 6.54
N ALA A 714 43.28 12.58 6.47
CA ALA A 714 43.60 11.23 5.98
C ALA A 714 44.05 11.23 4.52
N MET A 715 43.45 12.07 3.68
CA MET A 715 43.81 12.22 2.27
C MET A 715 45.13 13.01 2.06
N GLY A 716 45.61 13.73 3.08
CA GLY A 716 46.80 14.58 2.97
C GLY A 716 46.56 15.87 2.18
N VAL A 717 45.29 16.25 1.99
CA VAL A 717 44.92 17.48 1.28
C VAL A 717 44.81 18.59 2.32
N SER A 718 45.57 19.68 2.13
CA SER A 718 45.43 20.86 3.00
C SER A 718 44.09 21.50 2.67
N GLY A 719 43.17 21.54 3.63
CA GLY A 719 41.88 22.20 3.45
C GLY A 719 42.06 23.69 3.20
N SER A 720 42.26 24.08 1.94
CA SER A 720 41.99 25.44 1.52
C SER A 720 40.48 25.64 1.66
N ARG A 721 40.08 26.53 2.58
CA ARG A 721 38.77 27.16 2.47
C ARG A 721 38.72 27.75 1.06
N PRO A 722 37.78 27.37 0.17
CA PRO A 722 37.59 28.14 -1.01
C PRO A 722 36.96 29.45 -0.56
N GLU A 723 37.72 30.54 -0.58
CA GLU A 723 37.19 31.90 -0.67
C GLU A 723 36.37 32.13 -1.96
N GLY A 724 36.15 31.08 -2.77
CA GLY A 724 35.42 31.08 -4.03
C GLY A 724 33.96 30.60 -3.98
N ALA A 725 33.29 30.53 -2.82
CA ALA A 725 31.84 30.27 -2.77
C ALA A 725 31.00 31.35 -3.48
N LEU A 726 31.60 32.50 -3.83
CA LEU A 726 31.00 33.54 -4.66
C LEU A 726 31.27 33.39 -6.17
N ALA A 727 32.19 32.52 -6.61
CA ALA A 727 32.53 32.37 -8.04
C ALA A 727 31.72 31.28 -8.77
N ALA A 728 31.23 30.25 -8.07
CA ALA A 728 30.32 29.25 -8.63
C ALA A 728 28.91 29.81 -8.94
N SER A 729 28.57 30.98 -8.37
CA SER A 729 27.37 31.74 -8.75
C SER A 729 27.41 32.23 -10.22
N THR A 730 28.57 32.25 -10.85
CA THR A 730 28.74 32.82 -12.21
C THR A 730 28.58 31.79 -13.32
N LEU A 731 28.68 30.49 -13.02
CA LEU A 731 28.42 29.40 -13.97
C LEU A 731 26.96 28.90 -13.95
N LEU A 732 26.13 29.47 -13.07
CA LEU A 732 24.74 29.08 -12.83
C LEU A 732 23.72 30.18 -13.17
N GLN A 733 24.08 31.20 -13.95
CA GLN A 733 23.08 32.09 -14.53
C GLN A 733 22.43 31.42 -15.75
N PRO A 734 21.10 31.27 -15.81
CA PRO A 734 20.44 30.88 -17.05
C PRO A 734 20.69 31.97 -18.10
N GLU A 735 21.02 31.59 -19.34
CA GLU A 735 20.99 32.52 -20.46
C GLU A 735 19.64 33.26 -20.45
N PRO A 736 19.62 34.60 -20.64
CA PRO A 736 18.37 35.33 -20.70
C PRO A 736 17.54 34.78 -21.86
N ALA A 737 16.33 34.31 -21.54
CA ALA A 737 15.40 33.75 -22.50
C ALA A 737 15.33 34.63 -23.76
N LYS A 738 15.67 34.05 -24.91
CA LYS A 738 15.48 34.69 -26.21
C LYS A 738 14.01 35.09 -26.32
N LYS A 739 13.77 36.41 -26.40
CA LYS A 739 12.43 36.99 -26.58
C LYS A 739 11.68 36.22 -27.68
N PRO A 740 10.42 35.81 -27.46
CA PRO A 740 9.63 35.19 -28.50
C PRO A 740 9.47 36.14 -29.67
N ARG A 741 9.82 35.64 -30.86
CA ARG A 741 9.70 36.35 -32.14
C ARG A 741 8.23 36.67 -32.34
N ALA A 742 7.89 37.96 -32.32
CA ALA A 742 6.52 38.46 -32.48
C ALA A 742 5.85 37.81 -33.71
N SER A 743 4.78 37.05 -33.47
CA SER A 743 3.89 36.58 -34.51
C SER A 743 3.25 37.80 -35.19
N ARG A 744 3.56 38.00 -36.48
CA ARG A 744 2.88 38.98 -37.33
C ARG A 744 1.38 38.74 -37.28
N SER A 745 0.63 39.73 -36.81
CA SER A 745 -0.81 39.78 -36.96
C SER A 745 -1.16 39.79 -38.45
N ARG A 746 -1.88 38.76 -38.90
CA ARG A 746 -2.60 38.82 -40.18
C ARG A 746 -3.83 39.69 -39.94
N LYS A 747 -3.79 40.89 -40.52
CA LYS A 747 -4.94 41.79 -40.67
C LYS A 747 -6.10 41.04 -41.33
N SER A 748 -7.29 41.12 -40.72
CA SER A 748 -8.55 40.92 -41.42
C SER A 748 -8.76 42.09 -42.38
N THR A 749 -8.75 41.82 -43.68
CA THR A 749 -9.34 42.70 -44.68
C THR A 749 -10.74 42.21 -45.00
N ALA A 750 -11.74 42.95 -44.53
CA ALA A 750 -13.07 42.96 -45.11
C ALA A 750 -13.06 44.02 -46.24
N ALA A 751 -13.49 43.61 -47.45
CA ALA A 751 -14.26 44.40 -48.43
C ALA A 751 -14.11 43.82 -49.85
N LYS A 752 -14.98 42.88 -50.23
CA LYS A 752 -16.01 43.02 -51.28
C LYS A 752 -16.66 41.67 -51.56
#